data_AF-A0A834CMN6-F1
#
_entry.id   AF-A0A834CMN6-F1
#
_cell.length_a   1.000
_cell.length_b   1.000
_cell.length_c   1.000
_cell.angle_alpha   90.00
_cell.angle_beta   90.00
_cell.angle_gamma   90.00
#
_symmetry.space_group_name_H-M   'P 1'
#
loop_
_entity.id
_entity.type
_entity.pdbx_description
1 polymer ?
#
loop_
_entity_poly.entity_id
_entity_poly.type
_entity_poly.pdbx_seq_one_letter_code
_entity_poly.pdbx_strand_id
1 'polypeptide(L)'
;MSAFSSELIDYLEGRITFEEFDRRRDERKAEESERAEDVEEDVQPCSSAQTLVKPEDEVSPGVQQAFASILGDSVEPPSSEEEEEDTLSYVDDEDDKDFVVEEKSSEAKSRKPRKKRGRGKERARRRQKPDKEEEEQEEEEEDVTVGDVFALEMELNRESKKHIRGRRHGSKLPTALRGLMGEANIRYARGEKDTAVLMCMEIIRQAPLAYEPFSTLAMIYEDEGNGDKALQFSLIAAHLNPSDCEEWIRLAEISLEQNNVRQAILCYSKAIKYDPTNVRYLWERSSLHMRLGEHKQCMDGYRKILLLLPLEDGEQFMQLSKDMARSYYESNDLPAALGVIEEALSRHPGLVGDDFVNMAAELYISSRKHSKALQVLVKFTDVVLVRDSATSEGPSQGEEAGEKKVTSEDGAALNLAEEGTAGSYSDIKAVRIADSVPVDLRAKLLVCLINLQVFTPLEPLVSALMEQSPEEIGDLYLDVGEAYLEQGRYASAQPLLSALIVSEKYNLAVVWLRHAECLKALGNMQAAADSYSKVVEMAPQHLEARLCLATLQQQLGHMDGALKALESMYDSETLAQDSNAAQKELKLLLHRSTLLKTQGQLHDYLDAVISMISMLLKVAMQRAKVCVRAAPLAGGTHLRLQKVEELLPEISDHETAYSDNTCKTSVLSREDWWQLLVSCILTLCQLQRCGEAELLVESAMEFYSFYDNKPRRRELEFFGTVGHRPQPRPHQGLQLHQVRGRGHSWLMLIENVNLPQLWNLFNQLIITSKHQRHHRFSLRMLLKYPDNHALCVLCGHNALVSGSFKHALGQYVQAFQTHPDNPLYSLCVGLTFVHMATQKFVAKRHALVLQGFSFLWRYVELRGECQESMYNLGRALHQMGLTHLAIHYYQKALELPATKLSGIADDQVDLRREIAFNLALIYQASGNMTVARRLIYTHCIV
;
A
#
# COMPACT_ATOMS: atom_id res chain seq x y z
N MET A 1 27.27 -9.88 52.22
CA MET A 1 26.25 -10.01 51.15
C MET A 1 24.85 -9.63 51.62
N SER A 2 24.23 -10.31 52.60
CA SER A 2 22.80 -10.13 52.98
C SER A 2 22.41 -8.82 53.69
N ALA A 3 23.06 -7.69 53.37
CA ALA A 3 22.81 -6.37 53.96
C ALA A 3 22.85 -5.22 52.93
N PHE A 4 23.06 -5.52 51.65
CA PHE A 4 22.97 -4.56 50.55
C PHE A 4 21.63 -4.74 49.82
N SER A 5 21.13 -3.70 49.16
CA SER A 5 19.98 -3.85 48.25
C SER A 5 20.35 -4.78 47.09
N SER A 6 19.41 -5.58 46.62
CA SER A 6 19.64 -6.57 45.54
C SER A 6 20.23 -5.92 44.28
N GLU A 7 19.69 -4.75 43.89
CA GLU A 7 20.20 -3.91 42.81
C GLU A 7 21.69 -3.53 42.96
N LEU A 8 22.19 -3.29 44.18
CA LEU A 8 23.56 -2.87 44.43
C LEU A 8 24.50 -4.08 44.36
N ILE A 9 24.02 -5.25 44.77
CA ILE A 9 24.73 -6.53 44.57
C ILE A 9 24.79 -6.83 43.07
N ASP A 10 23.66 -6.76 42.36
CA ASP A 10 23.60 -7.03 40.93
C ASP A 10 24.45 -6.02 40.10
N TYR A 11 24.56 -4.77 40.53
CA TYR A 11 25.43 -3.76 39.91
C TYR A 11 26.92 -4.04 40.18
N LEU A 12 27.32 -4.28 41.43
CA LEU A 12 28.70 -4.60 41.80
C LEU A 12 29.18 -5.97 41.29
N GLU A 13 28.26 -6.89 40.99
CA GLU A 13 28.53 -8.14 40.29
C GLU A 13 28.43 -8.02 38.75
N GLY A 14 28.23 -6.82 38.22
CA GLY A 14 28.22 -6.53 36.77
C GLY A 14 27.03 -7.09 35.99
N ARG A 15 25.95 -7.46 36.66
CA ARG A 15 24.75 -8.09 36.07
C ARG A 15 23.74 -7.08 35.51
N ILE A 16 23.77 -5.84 35.99
CA ILE A 16 22.93 -4.73 35.50
C ILE A 16 23.80 -3.51 35.19
N THR A 17 23.35 -2.67 34.25
CA THR A 17 24.01 -1.40 33.95
C THR A 17 23.74 -0.38 35.05
N PHE A 18 24.56 0.68 35.10
CA PHE A 18 24.35 1.81 35.99
C PHE A 18 23.02 2.53 35.75
N GLU A 19 22.57 2.60 34.49
CA GLU A 19 21.25 3.13 34.09
C GLU A 19 20.11 2.33 34.73
N GLU A 20 20.18 1.00 34.67
CA GLU A 20 19.19 0.08 35.27
C GLU A 20 19.22 0.13 36.81
N PHE A 21 20.40 0.34 37.40
CA PHE A 21 20.58 0.53 38.85
C PHE A 21 19.92 1.83 39.35
N ASP A 22 20.19 2.99 38.73
CA ASP A 22 19.60 4.25 39.17
C ASP A 22 18.08 4.28 38.90
N ARG A 23 17.60 3.65 37.81
CA ARG A 23 16.16 3.50 37.54
C ARG A 23 15.46 2.67 38.62
N ARG A 24 15.93 1.45 38.93
CA ARG A 24 15.34 0.57 39.97
C ARG A 24 15.32 1.22 41.36
N ARG A 25 16.34 2.03 41.65
CA ARG A 25 16.46 2.77 42.90
C ARG A 25 15.47 3.92 43.01
N ASP A 26 15.23 4.66 41.92
CA ASP A 26 14.20 5.72 41.88
C ASP A 26 12.78 5.15 41.80
N GLU A 27 12.59 4.02 41.09
CA GLU A 27 11.34 3.21 41.12
C GLU A 27 10.98 2.81 42.56
N ARG A 28 11.92 2.28 43.35
CA ARG A 28 11.64 1.94 44.76
C ARG A 28 11.24 3.16 45.59
N LYS A 29 11.86 4.34 45.38
CA LYS A 29 11.47 5.56 46.12
C LYS A 29 10.04 6.00 45.80
N ALA A 30 9.57 5.75 44.57
CA ALA A 30 8.17 5.96 44.21
C ALA A 30 7.27 4.95 44.92
N GLU A 31 7.56 3.64 44.83
CA GLU A 31 6.79 2.59 45.53
C GLU A 31 6.74 2.79 47.06
N GLU A 32 7.83 3.25 47.68
CA GLU A 32 7.90 3.56 49.12
C GLU A 32 7.08 4.81 49.49
N SER A 33 6.70 5.65 48.52
CA SER A 33 5.76 6.76 48.72
C SER A 33 4.30 6.37 48.45
N GLU A 34 4.03 5.52 47.46
CA GLU A 34 2.66 5.08 47.10
C GLU A 34 2.09 4.07 48.11
N ARG A 35 2.92 3.15 48.64
CA ARG A 35 2.50 2.16 49.67
C ARG A 35 2.11 2.76 51.03
N ALA A 36 2.08 4.08 51.16
CA ALA A 36 1.56 4.77 52.33
C ALA A 36 0.02 5.00 52.29
N GLU A 37 -0.62 4.88 51.12
CA GLU A 37 -2.02 5.33 50.93
C GLU A 37 -3.06 4.19 50.75
N ASP A 38 -2.69 3.06 50.12
CA ASP A 38 -3.63 1.99 49.70
C ASP A 38 -3.80 0.81 50.68
N VAL A 39 -4.56 0.97 51.77
CA VAL A 39 -4.77 -0.11 52.78
C VAL A 39 -6.25 -0.43 53.08
N GLU A 40 -7.24 0.19 52.42
CA GLU A 40 -8.68 -0.04 52.69
C GLU A 40 -9.50 -0.53 51.46
N GLU A 41 -10.34 -1.56 51.70
CA GLU A 41 -11.44 -2.14 50.88
C GLU A 41 -11.17 -3.12 49.70
N ASP A 42 -11.81 -4.30 49.73
CA ASP A 42 -12.00 -5.29 48.62
C ASP A 42 -13.22 -6.25 48.92
N VAL A 43 -13.65 -7.10 47.94
CA VAL A 43 -14.56 -8.29 47.97
C VAL A 43 -15.96 -8.23 47.24
N GLN A 44 -16.01 -8.59 45.93
CA GLN A 44 -16.79 -9.65 45.16
C GLN A 44 -18.32 -9.99 45.41
N PRO A 45 -19.09 -10.95 44.71
CA PRO A 45 -19.01 -11.75 43.42
C PRO A 45 -20.33 -12.08 42.52
N CYS A 46 -20.18 -12.68 41.30
CA CYS A 46 -20.91 -13.81 40.53
C CYS A 46 -22.36 -13.97 39.86
N SER A 47 -22.43 -14.37 38.54
CA SER A 47 -23.14 -15.55 37.82
C SER A 47 -24.61 -15.61 37.17
N SER A 48 -24.87 -16.31 35.98
CA SER A 48 -26.15 -17.02 35.45
C SER A 48 -26.32 -17.30 33.87
N ALA A 49 -27.34 -18.08 33.33
CA ALA A 49 -27.58 -18.48 31.87
C ALA A 49 -28.97 -19.22 31.45
N GLN A 50 -29.45 -19.32 30.15
CA GLN A 50 -30.49 -20.31 29.54
C GLN A 50 -30.85 -20.29 27.96
N THR A 51 -31.91 -20.99 27.40
CA THR A 51 -32.20 -21.45 25.94
C THR A 51 -33.74 -21.53 25.49
N LEU A 52 -34.41 -22.05 24.36
CA LEU A 52 -34.23 -22.74 22.99
C LEU A 52 -35.60 -22.88 22.09
N VAL A 53 -35.66 -23.60 20.90
CA VAL A 53 -36.84 -24.28 20.11
C VAL A 53 -37.25 -23.87 18.59
N LYS A 54 -38.04 -24.69 17.78
CA LYS A 54 -38.32 -24.73 16.26
C LYS A 54 -39.75 -25.26 15.72
N PRO A 55 -40.17 -25.08 14.39
CA PRO A 55 -41.37 -25.72 13.68
C PRO A 55 -41.23 -26.23 12.16
N GLU A 56 -42.34 -26.58 11.42
CA GLU A 56 -42.47 -27.28 10.06
C GLU A 56 -43.43 -26.64 8.94
N ASP A 57 -43.75 -27.31 7.79
CA ASP A 57 -44.17 -26.75 6.44
C ASP A 57 -45.15 -27.61 5.53
N GLU A 58 -45.98 -27.06 4.58
CA GLU A 58 -46.81 -27.82 3.56
C GLU A 58 -47.45 -26.97 2.36
N VAL A 59 -47.89 -27.57 1.20
CA VAL A 59 -48.36 -26.86 -0.06
C VAL A 59 -49.53 -27.57 -0.84
N SER A 60 -50.21 -26.90 -1.81
CA SER A 60 -51.64 -27.08 -2.22
C SER A 60 -51.99 -27.63 -3.65
N PRO A 61 -53.29 -27.90 -4.01
CA PRO A 61 -53.67 -28.96 -4.98
C PRO A 61 -54.10 -28.55 -6.41
N GLY A 62 -53.79 -27.35 -6.92
CA GLY A 62 -54.37 -26.82 -8.17
C GLY A 62 -54.14 -27.63 -9.47
N VAL A 63 -53.18 -28.56 -9.49
CA VAL A 63 -52.72 -29.28 -10.70
C VAL A 63 -53.71 -30.33 -11.23
N GLN A 64 -54.62 -30.83 -10.39
CA GLN A 64 -55.43 -32.02 -10.73
C GLN A 64 -56.53 -31.76 -11.76
N GLN A 65 -57.12 -30.55 -11.82
CA GLN A 65 -58.31 -30.28 -12.64
C GLN A 65 -58.02 -30.25 -14.15
N ALA A 66 -56.81 -29.88 -14.58
CA ALA A 66 -56.46 -29.77 -15.99
C ALA A 66 -56.45 -31.13 -16.74
N PHE A 67 -56.17 -32.23 -16.03
CA PHE A 67 -56.05 -33.57 -16.65
C PHE A 67 -57.39 -34.15 -17.12
N ALA A 68 -58.48 -33.90 -16.39
CA ALA A 68 -59.78 -34.51 -16.68
C ALA A 68 -60.36 -34.09 -18.04
N SER A 69 -60.20 -32.82 -18.40
CA SER A 69 -60.78 -32.23 -19.62
C SER A 69 -60.19 -32.76 -20.94
N ILE A 70 -59.03 -33.43 -20.90
CA ILE A 70 -58.29 -33.87 -22.10
C ILE A 70 -58.54 -35.35 -22.41
N LEU A 71 -58.92 -36.16 -21.42
CA LEU A 71 -59.04 -37.62 -21.58
C LEU A 71 -60.46 -38.10 -21.95
N GLY A 72 -61.50 -37.35 -21.58
CA GLY A 72 -62.87 -37.57 -22.08
C GLY A 72 -63.59 -38.82 -21.54
N ASP A 73 -63.06 -39.47 -20.51
CA ASP A 73 -63.69 -40.63 -19.87
C ASP A 73 -64.46 -40.18 -18.60
N SER A 74 -65.77 -40.46 -18.55
CA SER A 74 -66.61 -40.31 -17.35
C SER A 74 -66.70 -41.65 -16.61
N VAL A 75 -66.40 -41.68 -15.31
CA VAL A 75 -66.29 -42.93 -14.54
C VAL A 75 -67.14 -42.88 -13.27
N GLU A 76 -68.11 -43.78 -13.16
CA GLU A 76 -68.78 -44.14 -11.91
C GLU A 76 -67.85 -45.04 -11.06
N PRO A 77 -67.90 -44.99 -9.72
CA PRO A 77 -66.99 -45.74 -8.87
C PRO A 77 -67.42 -47.21 -8.67
N PRO A 78 -66.53 -48.19 -8.89
CA PRO A 78 -66.59 -49.49 -8.25
C PRO A 78 -65.73 -49.52 -6.97
N SER A 79 -66.02 -50.49 -6.08
CA SER A 79 -65.33 -50.73 -4.82
C SER A 79 -64.06 -51.58 -4.96
N SER A 80 -63.23 -51.54 -3.92
CA SER A 80 -62.31 -52.60 -3.39
C SER A 80 -62.27 -53.93 -4.17
N GLU A 81 -61.10 -54.52 -4.45
CA GLU A 81 -60.01 -54.85 -3.50
C GLU A 81 -58.60 -54.87 -4.15
N GLU A 82 -57.56 -54.95 -3.30
CA GLU A 82 -56.20 -55.50 -3.48
C GLU A 82 -55.41 -55.35 -4.81
N GLU A 83 -54.23 -54.71 -4.76
CA GLU A 83 -52.95 -55.37 -5.13
C GLU A 83 -51.71 -54.57 -4.64
N GLU A 84 -50.85 -55.28 -3.90
CA GLU A 84 -49.39 -55.13 -3.61
C GLU A 84 -48.72 -53.73 -3.51
N GLU A 85 -48.21 -53.42 -2.30
CA GLU A 85 -47.12 -52.44 -2.09
C GLU A 85 -45.76 -53.07 -2.47
N ASP A 86 -45.04 -52.51 -3.45
CA ASP A 86 -43.64 -52.85 -3.70
C ASP A 86 -42.71 -51.71 -3.25
N THR A 87 -41.82 -52.01 -2.29
CA THR A 87 -41.14 -51.00 -1.48
C THR A 87 -39.79 -50.59 -2.08
N LEU A 88 -39.69 -49.36 -2.58
CA LEU A 88 -38.40 -48.72 -2.85
C LEU A 88 -37.89 -47.98 -1.61
N SER A 89 -36.94 -48.60 -0.91
CA SER A 89 -36.32 -48.03 0.29
C SER A 89 -35.56 -46.75 -0.01
N TYR A 90 -35.89 -45.67 0.70
CA TYR A 90 -34.97 -44.54 0.84
C TYR A 90 -33.71 -45.02 1.55
N VAL A 91 -32.56 -44.79 0.92
CA VAL A 91 -31.25 -44.79 1.58
C VAL A 91 -30.91 -43.33 1.79
N ASP A 92 -30.69 -42.94 3.04
CA ASP A 92 -30.20 -41.60 3.38
C ASP A 92 -28.73 -41.48 3.01
N ASP A 93 -28.45 -40.77 1.91
CA ASP A 93 -27.14 -40.14 1.69
C ASP A 93 -27.12 -38.84 2.53
N GLU A 94 -26.68 -38.90 3.79
CA GLU A 94 -26.41 -37.71 4.61
C GLU A 94 -25.23 -36.91 4.05
N ASP A 95 -25.50 -35.93 3.17
CA ASP A 95 -24.53 -34.90 2.75
C ASP A 95 -25.23 -33.66 2.12
N ASP A 96 -26.16 -33.03 2.85
CA ASP A 96 -26.83 -31.77 2.44
C ASP A 96 -27.12 -30.87 3.66
N LYS A 97 -26.06 -30.38 4.31
CA LYS A 97 -26.10 -29.38 5.40
C LYS A 97 -25.21 -28.18 5.05
N ASP A 98 -25.79 -27.15 4.43
CA ASP A 98 -25.41 -25.73 4.63
C ASP A 98 -26.22 -24.78 3.73
N PHE A 99 -27.39 -24.33 4.21
CA PHE A 99 -27.87 -22.96 3.97
C PHE A 99 -28.97 -22.58 4.97
N VAL A 100 -28.62 -21.81 6.00
CA VAL A 100 -29.59 -21.15 6.90
C VAL A 100 -29.50 -19.64 6.68
N VAL A 101 -30.64 -19.01 6.40
CA VAL A 101 -30.74 -17.56 6.24
C VAL A 101 -30.99 -16.94 7.62
N GLU A 102 -30.01 -16.21 8.17
CA GLU A 102 -30.24 -15.33 9.32
C GLU A 102 -30.97 -14.05 8.90
N GLU A 103 -32.25 -13.91 9.27
CA GLU A 103 -32.91 -12.61 9.30
C GLU A 103 -32.41 -11.80 10.51
N LYS A 104 -31.55 -10.80 10.26
CA LYS A 104 -31.13 -9.86 11.31
C LYS A 104 -32.18 -8.77 11.52
N SER A 105 -33.07 -9.02 12.47
CA SER A 105 -34.00 -8.01 13.00
C SER A 105 -33.24 -6.84 13.63
N SER A 106 -33.77 -5.62 13.46
CA SER A 106 -33.14 -4.40 13.94
C SER A 106 -34.00 -3.71 15.00
N GLU A 107 -33.45 -3.53 16.20
CA GLU A 107 -34.00 -2.71 17.28
C GLU A 107 -33.02 -1.59 17.61
N ALA A 108 -33.49 -0.34 17.59
CA ALA A 108 -32.68 0.84 17.85
C ALA A 108 -33.31 1.73 18.92
N LYS A 109 -32.57 1.99 20.01
CA LYS A 109 -32.77 3.05 21.00
C LYS A 109 -31.40 3.36 21.64
N SER A 110 -31.07 4.56 22.12
CA SER A 110 -31.52 5.94 21.82
C SER A 110 -30.44 6.90 22.39
N ARG A 111 -30.46 8.21 22.11
CA ARG A 111 -29.38 9.13 22.56
C ARG A 111 -29.88 10.53 22.98
N LYS A 112 -29.51 10.96 24.20
CA LYS A 112 -29.69 12.32 24.81
C LYS A 112 -31.16 12.65 25.20
N PRO A 113 -31.52 13.74 25.95
CA PRO A 113 -30.68 14.87 26.42
C PRO A 113 -30.95 15.53 27.83
N ARG A 114 -29.93 16.24 28.34
CA ARG A 114 -29.95 17.60 29.01
C ARG A 114 -30.45 17.87 30.46
N LYS A 115 -29.76 18.85 31.09
CA LYS A 115 -30.10 19.76 32.24
C LYS A 115 -29.94 19.14 33.66
N LYS A 116 -29.70 19.90 34.76
CA LYS A 116 -30.08 21.30 35.11
C LYS A 116 -28.98 22.07 35.92
N ARG A 117 -29.31 23.23 36.54
CA ARG A 117 -28.36 24.24 37.11
C ARG A 117 -28.60 24.51 38.62
N GLY A 118 -27.55 24.93 39.35
CA GLY A 118 -27.65 25.91 40.46
C GLY A 118 -26.92 25.56 41.79
N ARG A 119 -26.65 26.51 42.71
CA ARG A 119 -26.55 27.99 42.63
C ARG A 119 -25.97 28.62 43.93
N GLY A 120 -24.96 29.49 43.82
CA GLY A 120 -24.56 30.47 44.87
C GLY A 120 -23.38 30.09 45.78
N LYS A 121 -22.83 30.95 46.66
CA LYS A 121 -22.80 32.44 46.74
C LYS A 121 -21.90 32.88 47.92
N GLU A 122 -21.13 33.98 47.79
CA GLU A 122 -20.37 34.65 48.89
C GLU A 122 -19.20 33.82 49.50
N ARG A 123 -18.15 34.38 50.15
CA ARG A 123 -17.88 35.75 50.67
C ARG A 123 -16.36 36.06 50.69
N ALA A 124 -15.95 37.31 50.92
CA ALA A 124 -14.53 37.74 50.92
C ALA A 124 -14.04 38.24 52.30
N ARG A 125 -12.69 38.30 52.53
CA ARG A 125 -11.94 39.42 53.20
C ARG A 125 -10.48 39.08 53.66
N ARG A 126 -9.52 39.95 53.27
CA ARG A 126 -8.32 40.50 54.01
C ARG A 126 -7.28 39.50 54.60
N ARG A 127 -5.99 39.82 54.86
CA ARG A 127 -5.18 41.06 55.08
C ARG A 127 -3.82 40.93 54.32
N GLN A 128 -3.21 41.95 53.69
CA GLN A 128 -2.34 43.03 54.22
C GLN A 128 -1.11 42.54 55.01
N LYS A 129 0.12 42.60 54.44
CA LYS A 129 1.18 43.68 54.47
C LYS A 129 2.23 43.42 55.60
N PRO A 130 3.45 44.02 55.64
CA PRO A 130 3.97 45.17 54.87
C PRO A 130 5.33 44.93 54.15
N ASP A 131 5.96 46.03 53.75
CA ASP A 131 7.14 46.22 52.89
C ASP A 131 8.38 46.71 53.70
N LYS A 132 9.58 46.73 53.09
CA LYS A 132 10.77 47.60 53.34
C LYS A 132 11.91 47.18 52.39
N GLU A 133 12.34 48.00 51.42
CA GLU A 133 13.15 49.25 51.46
C GLU A 133 14.64 48.95 51.19
N GLU A 134 15.21 49.68 50.24
CA GLU A 134 16.59 49.60 49.72
C GLU A 134 17.37 50.86 50.15
N GLU A 135 18.66 50.75 50.43
CA GLU A 135 19.59 51.89 50.55
C GLU A 135 20.91 51.54 49.82
N GLU A 136 21.32 52.41 48.90
CA GLU A 136 22.61 52.35 48.19
C GLU A 136 23.60 53.32 48.87
N GLN A 137 24.88 52.92 48.99
CA GLN A 137 25.98 53.84 49.31
C GLN A 137 27.24 53.46 48.51
N GLU A 138 27.83 54.46 47.86
CA GLU A 138 29.12 54.43 47.16
C GLU A 138 30.21 54.90 48.14
N GLU A 139 31.39 54.25 48.18
CA GLU A 139 32.63 54.84 48.72
C GLU A 139 33.84 54.42 47.85
N GLU A 140 34.93 55.17 47.96
CA GLU A 140 35.99 55.32 46.93
C GLU A 140 37.22 54.39 47.13
N GLU A 141 38.13 54.36 46.15
CA GLU A 141 39.34 53.53 46.17
C GLU A 141 40.49 54.18 46.99
N GLU A 142 41.05 53.45 47.98
CA GLU A 142 42.35 53.75 48.61
C GLU A 142 43.35 52.58 48.44
N ASP A 143 44.65 52.90 48.27
CA ASP A 143 45.70 51.94 47.92
C ASP A 143 45.98 50.88 49.01
N VAL A 144 45.73 49.61 48.69
CA VAL A 144 45.93 48.45 49.58
C VAL A 144 47.43 48.13 49.74
N THR A 145 47.98 48.18 50.96
CA THR A 145 49.40 47.84 51.19
C THR A 145 49.62 46.33 51.29
N VAL A 146 50.88 45.88 51.19
CA VAL A 146 51.24 44.44 51.22
C VAL A 146 50.83 43.75 52.54
N GLY A 147 50.70 44.49 53.65
CA GLY A 147 50.13 43.96 54.89
C GLY A 147 48.63 43.72 54.80
N ASP A 148 47.92 44.63 54.12
CA ASP A 148 46.48 44.59 53.92
C ASP A 148 46.09 43.54 52.88
N VAL A 149 46.93 43.28 51.86
CA VAL A 149 46.78 42.11 50.98
C VAL A 149 46.83 40.80 51.78
N PHE A 150 47.69 40.68 52.79
CA PHE A 150 47.74 39.49 53.65
C PHE A 150 46.55 39.41 54.62
N ALA A 151 46.02 40.55 55.06
CA ALA A 151 44.78 40.62 55.83
C ALA A 151 43.58 40.19 54.96
N LEU A 152 43.42 40.78 53.76
CA LEU A 152 42.43 40.38 52.76
C LEU A 152 42.59 38.91 52.37
N GLU A 153 43.80 38.37 52.18
CA GLU A 153 43.97 36.96 51.86
C GLU A 153 43.53 36.08 53.03
N MET A 154 43.83 36.45 54.29
CA MET A 154 43.30 35.76 55.47
C MET A 154 41.78 35.90 55.62
N GLU A 155 41.19 37.01 55.18
CA GLU A 155 39.77 37.28 55.29
C GLU A 155 38.97 36.70 54.12
N LEU A 156 39.40 36.78 52.85
CA LEU A 156 38.92 35.89 51.76
C LEU A 156 39.08 34.41 52.14
N ASN A 157 40.16 34.00 52.82
CA ASN A 157 40.28 32.63 53.34
C ASN A 157 39.37 32.32 54.55
N ARG A 158 38.71 33.32 55.14
CA ARG A 158 37.62 33.15 56.11
C ARG A 158 36.24 33.25 55.46
N GLU A 159 36.08 34.10 54.44
CA GLU A 159 34.86 34.41 53.69
C GLU A 159 34.53 33.29 52.69
N SER A 160 35.52 32.79 51.95
CA SER A 160 35.41 31.50 51.23
C SER A 160 35.00 30.40 52.21
N LYS A 161 35.57 30.35 53.42
CA LYS A 161 35.16 29.43 54.49
C LYS A 161 33.82 29.80 55.18
N LYS A 162 33.17 30.92 54.85
CA LYS A 162 31.76 31.26 55.18
C LYS A 162 30.82 30.82 54.04
N HIS A 163 31.15 31.09 52.78
CA HIS A 163 30.34 30.65 51.63
C HIS A 163 30.39 29.13 51.44
N ILE A 164 31.56 28.51 51.65
CA ILE A 164 31.74 27.04 51.73
C ILE A 164 31.17 26.46 53.06
N ARG A 165 30.52 27.28 53.90
CA ARG A 165 29.59 26.81 54.95
C ARG A 165 28.13 26.73 54.49
N GLY A 166 27.86 26.89 53.20
CA GLY A 166 26.71 26.29 52.54
C GLY A 166 26.75 24.76 52.67
N ARG A 167 26.22 24.24 53.79
CA ARG A 167 26.05 22.82 54.14
C ARG A 167 27.06 21.84 53.54
N ARG A 168 28.34 21.96 53.91
CA ARG A 168 29.21 20.75 53.94
C ARG A 168 28.52 19.70 54.80
N HIS A 169 28.00 18.63 54.18
CA HIS A 169 27.37 17.54 54.90
C HIS A 169 28.42 16.91 55.83
N GLY A 170 28.24 17.12 57.14
CA GLY A 170 29.09 16.48 58.14
C GLY A 170 29.05 14.97 57.93
N SER A 171 30.24 14.36 57.84
CA SER A 171 30.46 12.94 57.55
C SER A 171 29.35 12.05 58.13
N LYS A 172 28.65 11.32 57.25
CA LYS A 172 27.49 10.47 57.62
C LYS A 172 27.92 9.25 58.44
N LEU A 173 29.24 8.99 58.51
CA LEU A 173 29.83 7.94 59.35
C LEU A 173 29.59 8.22 60.85
N PRO A 174 29.00 7.26 61.59
CA PRO A 174 29.01 7.23 63.04
C PRO A 174 30.41 7.42 63.63
N THR A 175 30.50 8.02 64.82
CA THR A 175 31.78 8.44 65.44
C THR A 175 32.81 7.31 65.56
N ALA A 176 32.39 6.06 65.80
CA ALA A 176 33.26 4.89 65.84
C ALA A 176 33.84 4.53 64.46
N LEU A 177 33.01 4.55 63.41
CA LEU A 177 33.43 4.25 62.03
C LEU A 177 34.31 5.35 61.43
N ARG A 178 34.19 6.60 61.91
CA ARG A 178 35.07 7.70 61.51
C ARG A 178 36.54 7.47 61.91
N GLY A 179 36.78 6.78 63.03
CA GLY A 179 38.13 6.35 63.42
C GLY A 179 38.70 5.28 62.49
N LEU A 180 37.91 4.26 62.17
CA LEU A 180 38.26 3.21 61.21
C LEU A 180 38.52 3.76 59.80
N MET A 181 37.71 4.73 59.34
CA MET A 181 37.91 5.43 58.06
C MET A 181 39.22 6.23 58.05
N GLY A 182 39.54 6.89 59.17
CA GLY A 182 40.83 7.57 59.36
C GLY A 182 42.02 6.60 59.28
N GLU A 183 41.92 5.41 59.89
CA GLU A 183 42.97 4.40 59.76
C GLU A 183 43.07 3.84 58.34
N ALA A 184 41.95 3.54 57.65
CA ALA A 184 41.95 3.04 56.28
C ALA A 184 42.67 3.99 55.32
N ASN A 185 42.38 5.30 55.41
CA ASN A 185 43.09 6.33 54.64
C ASN A 185 44.60 6.39 54.98
N ILE A 186 44.98 6.15 56.23
CA ILE A 186 46.40 6.09 56.66
C ILE A 186 47.09 4.80 56.16
N ARG A 187 46.38 3.66 56.05
CA ARG A 187 46.91 2.43 55.44
C ARG A 187 47.17 2.63 53.94
N TYR A 188 46.19 3.17 53.24
CA TYR A 188 46.32 3.53 51.82
C TYR A 188 47.48 4.50 51.57
N ALA A 189 47.61 5.57 52.37
CA ALA A 189 48.74 6.52 52.29
C ALA A 189 50.12 5.93 52.65
N ARG A 190 50.18 4.69 53.19
CA ARG A 190 51.42 3.91 53.40
C ARG A 190 51.69 2.89 52.30
N GLY A 191 50.81 2.78 51.30
CA GLY A 191 50.85 1.75 50.25
C GLY A 191 50.25 0.41 50.65
N GLU A 192 49.65 0.27 51.84
CA GLU A 192 48.98 -0.96 52.29
C GLU A 192 47.57 -1.08 51.67
N LYS A 193 47.48 -1.20 50.34
CA LYS A 193 46.21 -1.20 49.60
C LYS A 193 45.25 -2.32 50.04
N ASP A 194 45.72 -3.56 50.10
CA ASP A 194 44.88 -4.73 50.47
C ASP A 194 44.18 -4.55 51.83
N THR A 195 44.89 -3.98 52.82
CA THR A 195 44.33 -3.76 54.16
C THR A 195 43.35 -2.60 54.16
N ALA A 196 43.63 -1.53 53.41
CA ALA A 196 42.70 -0.42 53.21
C ALA A 196 41.39 -0.87 52.55
N VAL A 197 41.45 -1.70 51.49
CA VAL A 197 40.26 -2.27 50.81
C VAL A 197 39.39 -3.05 51.80
N LEU A 198 39.98 -3.95 52.59
CA LEU A 198 39.25 -4.73 53.58
C LEU A 198 38.60 -3.84 54.66
N MET A 199 39.28 -2.78 55.11
CA MET A 199 38.73 -1.83 56.08
C MET A 199 37.59 -1.01 55.48
N CYS A 200 37.72 -0.50 54.26
CA CYS A 200 36.65 0.22 53.56
C CYS A 200 35.42 -0.66 53.34
N MET A 201 35.60 -1.92 52.94
CA MET A 201 34.50 -2.88 52.76
C MET A 201 33.74 -3.18 54.07
N GLU A 202 34.45 -3.28 55.20
CA GLU A 202 33.81 -3.46 56.52
C GLU A 202 33.08 -2.19 56.99
N ILE A 203 33.60 -1.00 56.69
CA ILE A 203 32.88 0.27 56.94
C ILE A 203 31.61 0.34 56.09
N ILE A 204 31.68 -0.03 54.81
CA ILE A 204 30.52 -0.10 53.89
C ILE A 204 29.47 -1.10 54.39
N ARG A 205 29.90 -2.25 54.93
CA ARG A 205 29.00 -3.25 55.55
C ARG A 205 28.24 -2.71 56.77
N GLN A 206 28.80 -1.73 57.49
CA GLN A 206 28.18 -1.12 58.67
C GLN A 206 27.46 0.20 58.40
N ALA A 207 27.85 0.95 57.35
CA ALA A 207 27.30 2.26 57.01
C ALA A 207 27.20 2.47 55.47
N PRO A 208 26.29 1.76 54.77
CA PRO A 208 26.19 1.79 53.30
C PRO A 208 25.71 3.12 52.69
N LEU A 209 25.44 4.15 53.51
CA LEU A 209 25.03 5.50 53.09
C LEU A 209 26.15 6.56 53.24
N ALA A 210 27.33 6.17 53.70
CA ALA A 210 28.53 7.01 53.72
C ALA A 210 29.22 6.97 52.35
N TYR A 211 29.65 8.12 51.83
CA TYR A 211 30.29 8.21 50.51
C TYR A 211 31.82 8.05 50.60
N GLU A 212 32.38 8.42 51.76
CA GLU A 212 33.82 8.47 52.00
C GLU A 212 34.52 7.12 51.75
N PRO A 213 33.99 5.96 52.19
CA PRO A 213 34.62 4.66 51.92
C PRO A 213 34.64 4.29 50.43
N PHE A 214 33.62 4.67 49.66
CA PHE A 214 33.54 4.38 48.22
C PHE A 214 34.51 5.26 47.43
N SER A 215 34.68 6.53 47.81
CA SER A 215 35.68 7.44 47.24
C SER A 215 37.11 6.90 47.45
N THR A 216 37.46 6.47 48.67
CA THR A 216 38.78 5.86 48.94
C THR A 216 38.97 4.54 48.17
N LEU A 217 37.95 3.69 48.06
CA LEU A 217 38.04 2.47 47.24
C LEU A 217 38.26 2.78 45.75
N ALA A 218 37.59 3.80 45.22
CA ALA A 218 37.78 4.20 43.83
C ALA A 218 39.23 4.61 43.56
N MET A 219 39.81 5.48 44.40
CA MET A 219 41.21 5.91 44.30
C MET A 219 42.19 4.73 44.38
N ILE A 220 41.94 3.75 45.26
CA ILE A 220 42.75 2.53 45.35
C ILE A 220 42.73 1.76 44.02
N TYR A 221 41.56 1.62 43.40
CA TYR A 221 41.40 0.93 42.12
C TYR A 221 41.91 1.74 40.91
N GLU A 222 41.87 3.08 40.95
CA GLU A 222 42.55 3.96 39.99
C GLU A 222 44.07 3.72 40.04
N ASP A 223 44.67 3.73 41.24
CA ASP A 223 46.10 3.44 41.43
C ASP A 223 46.48 1.97 41.12
N GLU A 224 45.50 1.06 40.98
CA GLU A 224 45.70 -0.34 40.53
C GLU A 224 45.49 -0.51 39.02
N GLY A 225 45.10 0.55 38.30
CA GLY A 225 44.79 0.52 36.87
C GLY A 225 43.45 -0.16 36.54
N ASN A 226 42.57 -0.38 37.52
CA ASN A 226 41.27 -1.02 37.33
C ASN A 226 40.16 0.04 37.14
N GLY A 227 40.18 0.69 35.97
CA GLY A 227 39.28 1.80 35.63
C GLY A 227 37.78 1.46 35.74
N ASP A 228 37.40 0.21 35.46
CA ASP A 228 35.99 -0.23 35.53
C ASP A 228 35.47 -0.21 36.99
N LYS A 229 36.23 -0.78 37.93
CA LYS A 229 35.87 -0.79 39.35
C LYS A 229 36.00 0.60 39.99
N ALA A 230 37.03 1.34 39.61
CA ALA A 230 37.20 2.73 40.02
C ALA A 230 35.94 3.55 39.70
N LEU A 231 35.49 3.50 38.44
CA LEU A 231 34.28 4.19 37.99
C LEU A 231 33.03 3.73 38.76
N GLN A 232 32.83 2.41 38.94
CA GLN A 232 31.68 1.88 39.69
C GLN A 232 31.62 2.45 41.12
N PHE A 233 32.74 2.52 41.84
CA PHE A 233 32.78 3.06 43.19
C PHE A 233 32.69 4.60 43.23
N SER A 234 33.30 5.32 42.28
CA SER A 234 33.17 6.77 42.17
C SER A 234 31.72 7.20 41.86
N LEU A 235 31.01 6.49 40.98
CA LEU A 235 29.59 6.74 40.69
C LEU A 235 28.71 6.56 41.94
N ILE A 236 28.97 5.53 42.74
CA ILE A 236 28.29 5.31 44.02
C ILE A 236 28.61 6.45 45.01
N ALA A 237 29.87 6.89 45.08
CA ALA A 237 30.28 8.00 45.95
C ALA A 237 29.57 9.32 45.57
N ALA A 238 29.54 9.70 44.29
CA ALA A 238 28.85 10.89 43.81
C ALA A 238 27.33 10.84 44.06
N HIS A 239 26.70 9.67 43.91
CA HIS A 239 25.29 9.46 44.28
C HIS A 239 25.00 9.54 45.80
N LEU A 240 26.02 9.42 46.65
CA LEU A 240 25.90 9.54 48.12
C LEU A 240 26.33 10.93 48.62
N ASN A 241 27.05 11.71 47.82
CA ASN A 241 27.39 13.12 48.04
C ASN A 241 26.95 14.02 46.86
N PRO A 242 25.63 14.23 46.62
CA PRO A 242 25.16 14.88 45.39
C PRO A 242 25.43 16.40 45.29
N SER A 243 26.03 17.02 46.31
CA SER A 243 26.33 18.46 46.34
C SER A 243 27.63 18.84 45.64
N ASP A 244 28.41 17.87 45.17
CA ASP A 244 29.69 18.12 44.50
C ASP A 244 29.52 18.05 42.98
N CYS A 245 29.76 19.16 42.28
CA CYS A 245 29.61 19.23 40.82
C CYS A 245 30.85 18.73 40.09
N GLU A 246 32.04 18.91 40.67
CA GLU A 246 33.33 18.65 40.03
C GLU A 246 33.55 17.14 39.86
N GLU A 247 33.19 16.34 40.88
CA GLU A 247 33.22 14.88 40.78
C GLU A 247 32.26 14.33 39.71
N TRP A 248 31.09 14.95 39.48
CA TRP A 248 30.19 14.54 38.38
C TRP A 248 30.79 14.83 36.99
N ILE A 249 31.59 15.89 36.85
CA ILE A 249 32.23 16.26 35.58
C ILE A 249 33.42 15.33 35.32
N ARG A 250 34.27 15.10 36.32
CA ARG A 250 35.34 14.09 36.28
C ARG A 250 34.79 12.71 35.91
N LEU A 251 33.67 12.31 36.51
CA LEU A 251 32.98 11.05 36.17
C LEU A 251 32.45 11.03 34.73
N ALA A 252 32.00 12.15 34.20
CA ALA A 252 31.61 12.26 32.79
C ALA A 252 32.82 12.14 31.84
N GLU A 253 33.94 12.78 32.17
CA GLU A 253 35.18 12.73 31.40
C GLU A 253 35.76 11.30 31.37
N ILE A 254 35.88 10.61 32.52
CA ILE A 254 36.29 9.19 32.58
C ILE A 254 35.30 8.28 31.83
N SER A 255 33.99 8.58 31.87
CA SER A 255 32.99 7.84 31.08
C SER A 255 33.16 8.03 29.58
N LEU A 256 33.68 9.18 29.12
CA LEU A 256 33.99 9.44 27.71
C LEU A 256 35.30 8.77 27.27
N GLU A 257 36.32 8.69 28.12
CA GLU A 257 37.54 7.91 27.86
C GLU A 257 37.21 6.42 27.65
N GLN A 258 36.23 5.89 28.40
CA GLN A 258 35.68 4.55 28.23
C GLN A 258 34.65 4.43 27.08
N ASN A 259 34.43 5.49 26.29
CA ASN A 259 33.45 5.58 25.19
C ASN A 259 31.97 5.37 25.62
N ASN A 260 31.64 5.42 26.91
CA ASN A 260 30.29 5.26 27.43
C ASN A 260 29.50 6.59 27.43
N VAL A 261 29.12 7.04 26.23
CA VAL A 261 28.49 8.34 25.97
C VAL A 261 27.20 8.56 26.78
N ARG A 262 26.36 7.54 26.98
CA ARG A 262 25.10 7.68 27.73
C ARG A 262 25.34 7.94 29.22
N GLN A 263 26.30 7.23 29.81
CA GLN A 263 26.69 7.44 31.20
C GLN A 263 27.27 8.85 31.41
N ALA A 264 28.08 9.35 30.46
CA ALA A 264 28.56 10.73 30.48
C ALA A 264 27.42 11.75 30.41
N ILE A 265 26.42 11.56 29.51
CA ILE A 265 25.21 12.40 29.45
C ILE A 265 24.46 12.40 30.78
N LEU A 266 24.33 11.25 31.45
CA LEU A 266 23.68 11.17 32.76
C LEU A 266 24.48 11.93 33.82
N CYS A 267 25.80 11.81 33.85
CA CYS A 267 26.67 12.54 34.78
C CYS A 267 26.57 14.07 34.57
N TYR A 268 26.69 14.56 33.33
CA TYR A 268 26.43 15.99 33.03
C TYR A 268 24.99 16.39 33.40
N SER A 269 24.00 15.52 33.21
CA SER A 269 22.59 15.78 33.60
C SER A 269 22.37 15.81 35.12
N LYS A 270 23.27 15.24 35.93
CA LYS A 270 23.29 15.44 37.40
C LYS A 270 24.00 16.76 37.71
N ALA A 271 25.17 17.04 37.13
CA ALA A 271 25.91 18.30 37.34
C ALA A 271 25.05 19.55 37.06
N ILE A 272 24.35 19.59 35.91
CA ILE A 272 23.48 20.71 35.50
C ILE A 272 22.27 20.93 36.43
N LYS A 273 21.91 19.95 37.28
CA LYS A 273 20.85 20.14 38.30
C LYS A 273 21.35 20.91 39.53
N TYR A 274 22.66 21.03 39.70
CA TYR A 274 23.30 21.72 40.82
C TYR A 274 23.97 23.03 40.38
N ASP A 275 24.56 23.06 39.19
CA ASP A 275 24.97 24.28 38.46
C ASP A 275 24.21 24.40 37.13
N PRO A 276 23.01 25.02 37.11
CA PRO A 276 22.21 25.20 35.90
C PRO A 276 22.68 26.40 35.04
N THR A 277 23.61 27.20 35.54
CA THR A 277 24.10 28.44 34.94
C THR A 277 25.27 28.24 33.99
N ASN A 278 25.98 27.12 34.11
CA ASN A 278 27.23 26.89 33.40
C ASN A 278 27.03 26.42 31.96
N VAL A 279 27.33 27.34 31.02
CA VAL A 279 27.25 27.11 29.57
C VAL A 279 28.10 25.93 29.12
N ARG A 280 29.29 25.68 29.71
CA ARG A 280 30.17 24.57 29.29
C ARG A 280 29.51 23.21 29.50
N TYR A 281 28.85 22.98 30.64
CA TYR A 281 28.22 21.68 30.91
C TYR A 281 26.97 21.47 30.03
N LEU A 282 26.22 22.54 29.77
CA LEU A 282 25.11 22.52 28.81
C LEU A 282 25.61 22.22 27.38
N TRP A 283 26.75 22.79 26.98
CA TRP A 283 27.36 22.58 25.67
C TRP A 283 27.80 21.13 25.48
N GLU A 284 28.65 20.61 26.38
CA GLU A 284 29.17 19.23 26.28
C GLU A 284 28.03 18.22 26.26
N ARG A 285 27.04 18.35 27.14
CA ARG A 285 25.87 17.45 27.15
C ARG A 285 25.08 17.52 25.85
N SER A 286 24.92 18.70 25.25
CA SER A 286 24.21 18.87 23.98
C SER A 286 24.99 18.26 22.81
N SER A 287 26.32 18.44 22.80
CA SER A 287 27.24 17.76 21.87
C SER A 287 27.15 16.23 21.96
N LEU A 288 27.07 15.67 23.17
CA LEU A 288 26.88 14.23 23.35
C LEU A 288 25.49 13.74 22.90
N HIS A 289 24.41 14.49 23.14
CA HIS A 289 23.09 14.16 22.58
C HIS A 289 23.09 14.20 21.04
N MET A 290 23.81 15.14 20.41
CA MET A 290 23.98 15.19 18.96
C MET A 290 24.71 13.93 18.44
N ARG A 291 25.79 13.49 19.11
CA ARG A 291 26.50 12.23 18.77
C ARG A 291 25.64 10.97 18.90
N LEU A 292 24.54 11.01 19.67
CA LEU A 292 23.57 9.91 19.78
C LEU A 292 22.35 10.07 18.83
N GLY A 293 22.26 11.14 18.05
CA GLY A 293 21.07 11.44 17.22
C GLY A 293 19.85 11.90 18.03
N GLU A 294 20.02 12.28 19.30
CA GLU A 294 18.93 12.72 20.19
C GLU A 294 18.58 14.20 20.01
N HIS A 295 18.40 14.62 18.74
CA HIS A 295 18.29 16.02 18.32
C HIS A 295 17.41 16.89 19.23
N LYS A 296 16.21 16.41 19.64
CA LYS A 296 15.31 17.17 20.52
C LYS A 296 15.94 17.61 21.84
N GLN A 297 16.68 16.71 22.50
CA GLN A 297 17.34 17.00 23.78
C GLN A 297 18.54 17.93 23.61
N CYS A 298 19.21 17.83 22.46
CA CYS A 298 20.25 18.74 22.02
C CYS A 298 19.70 20.17 21.83
N MET A 299 18.61 20.34 21.07
CA MET A 299 18.02 21.66 20.82
C MET A 299 17.51 22.35 22.09
N ASP A 300 16.91 21.62 23.03
CA ASP A 300 16.48 22.18 24.32
C ASP A 300 17.65 22.48 25.27
N GLY A 301 18.84 21.93 25.02
CA GLY A 301 20.10 22.35 25.63
C GLY A 301 20.62 23.64 25.00
N TYR A 302 20.76 23.66 23.67
CA TYR A 302 21.22 24.84 22.92
C TYR A 302 20.35 26.09 23.12
N ARG A 303 19.01 25.94 23.17
CA ARG A 303 18.09 27.03 23.53
C ARG A 303 18.36 27.64 24.91
N LYS A 304 18.82 26.84 25.88
CA LYS A 304 19.19 27.35 27.21
C LYS A 304 20.53 28.09 27.17
N ILE A 305 21.46 27.64 26.33
CA ILE A 305 22.73 28.35 26.11
C ILE A 305 22.47 29.73 25.49
N LEU A 306 21.62 29.83 24.45
CA LEU A 306 21.23 31.12 23.84
C LEU A 306 20.52 32.11 24.79
N LEU A 307 20.02 31.62 25.94
CA LEU A 307 19.42 32.43 27.01
C LEU A 307 20.41 32.79 28.14
N LEU A 308 21.61 32.20 28.14
CA LEU A 308 22.64 32.38 29.17
C LEU A 308 23.92 33.06 28.63
N LEU A 309 24.14 33.05 27.31
CA LEU A 309 25.27 33.73 26.67
C LEU A 309 25.16 35.27 26.82
N PRO A 310 26.23 35.96 27.28
CA PRO A 310 26.33 37.42 27.22
C PRO A 310 26.35 37.95 25.78
N LEU A 311 26.03 39.24 25.61
CA LEU A 311 26.08 39.91 24.29
C LEU A 311 27.50 40.06 23.72
N GLU A 312 28.53 39.86 24.55
CA GLU A 312 29.94 39.96 24.17
C GLU A 312 30.45 38.70 23.45
N ASP A 313 29.88 37.52 23.75
CA ASP A 313 30.21 36.21 23.14
C ASP A 313 29.57 36.01 21.75
N GLY A 314 29.52 37.07 20.94
CA GLY A 314 28.84 37.09 19.64
C GLY A 314 29.36 36.03 18.65
N GLU A 315 30.64 35.67 18.71
CA GLU A 315 31.20 34.58 17.89
C GLU A 315 30.66 33.21 18.30
N GLN A 316 30.56 32.93 19.61
CA GLN A 316 29.99 31.68 20.13
C GLN A 316 28.49 31.59 19.78
N PHE A 317 27.78 32.72 19.89
CA PHE A 317 26.38 32.84 19.48
C PHE A 317 26.19 32.48 17.99
N MET A 318 27.05 33.00 17.11
CA MET A 318 26.98 32.75 15.67
C MET A 318 27.36 31.31 15.29
N GLN A 319 28.36 30.72 15.96
CA GLN A 319 28.72 29.30 15.78
C GLN A 319 27.58 28.36 16.23
N LEU A 320 27.04 28.59 17.43
CA LEU A 320 25.88 27.86 17.95
C LEU A 320 24.66 27.98 17.01
N SER A 321 24.43 29.16 16.45
CA SER A 321 23.35 29.40 15.49
C SER A 321 23.55 28.62 14.18
N LYS A 322 24.80 28.50 13.67
CA LYS A 322 25.11 27.64 12.51
C LYS A 322 24.77 26.17 12.80
N ASP A 323 25.23 25.64 13.93
CA ASP A 323 25.07 24.22 14.26
C ASP A 323 23.63 23.86 14.67
N MET A 324 22.89 24.78 15.29
CA MET A 324 21.45 24.64 15.48
C MET A 324 20.69 24.62 14.15
N ALA A 325 21.03 25.50 13.21
CA ALA A 325 20.38 25.55 11.90
C ALA A 325 20.67 24.28 11.09
N ARG A 326 21.90 23.76 11.13
CA ARG A 326 22.27 22.44 10.55
C ARG A 326 21.43 21.31 11.13
N SER A 327 21.36 21.17 12.47
CA SER A 327 20.58 20.08 13.07
C SER A 327 19.06 20.22 12.85
N TYR A 328 18.52 21.44 12.69
CA TYR A 328 17.13 21.63 12.27
C TYR A 328 16.91 21.27 10.79
N TYR A 329 17.89 21.52 9.92
CA TYR A 329 17.86 21.10 8.52
C TYR A 329 17.88 19.57 8.38
N GLU A 330 18.80 18.89 9.08
CA GLU A 330 18.90 17.42 9.13
C GLU A 330 17.62 16.76 9.66
N SER A 331 16.96 17.38 10.65
CA SER A 331 15.68 16.92 11.19
C SER A 331 14.45 17.43 10.42
N ASN A 332 14.66 18.12 9.29
CA ASN A 332 13.65 18.65 8.38
C ASN A 332 12.65 19.65 9.01
N ASP A 333 13.06 20.36 10.07
CA ASP A 333 12.32 21.45 10.71
C ASP A 333 12.81 22.82 10.17
N LEU A 334 12.57 23.06 8.88
CA LEU A 334 12.91 24.30 8.20
C LEU A 334 12.35 25.56 8.89
N PRO A 335 11.11 25.58 9.45
CA PRO A 335 10.61 26.72 10.21
C PRO A 335 11.46 27.06 11.44
N ALA A 336 11.91 26.07 12.21
CA ALA A 336 12.78 26.30 13.36
C ALA A 336 14.20 26.73 12.95
N ALA A 337 14.76 26.14 11.88
CA ALA A 337 16.05 26.56 11.32
C ALA A 337 16.04 28.05 10.94
N LEU A 338 15.00 28.49 10.21
CA LEU A 338 14.83 29.89 9.82
C LEU A 338 14.65 30.82 11.02
N GLY A 339 13.97 30.40 12.07
CA GLY A 339 13.81 31.21 13.29
C GLY A 339 15.14 31.56 13.95
N VAL A 340 16.03 30.57 14.09
CA VAL A 340 17.40 30.78 14.64
C VAL A 340 18.24 31.67 13.74
N ILE A 341 18.16 31.49 12.41
CA ILE A 341 18.88 32.34 11.44
C ILE A 341 18.35 33.78 11.46
N GLU A 342 17.03 34.01 11.51
CA GLU A 342 16.44 35.34 11.61
C GLU A 342 16.82 36.05 12.92
N GLU A 343 16.86 35.31 14.03
CA GLU A 343 17.33 35.83 15.32
C GLU A 343 18.81 36.23 15.27
N ALA A 344 19.70 35.37 14.75
CA ALA A 344 21.13 35.65 14.64
C ALA A 344 21.44 36.85 13.73
N LEU A 345 20.82 36.93 12.55
CA LEU A 345 20.96 38.06 11.62
C LEU A 345 20.41 39.38 12.18
N SER A 346 19.56 39.33 13.23
CA SER A 346 19.05 40.50 13.93
C SER A 346 19.96 40.96 15.08
N ARG A 347 20.54 40.02 15.84
CA ARG A 347 21.33 40.32 17.06
C ARG A 347 22.76 40.77 16.75
N HIS A 348 23.45 40.13 15.79
CA HIS A 348 24.86 40.44 15.49
C HIS A 348 25.12 40.75 13.99
N PRO A 349 24.52 41.81 13.40
CA PRO A 349 24.68 42.12 11.97
C PRO A 349 26.13 42.35 11.50
N GLY A 350 27.03 42.76 12.39
CA GLY A 350 28.45 43.02 12.09
C GLY A 350 29.38 41.81 12.15
N LEU A 351 28.89 40.64 12.60
CA LEU A 351 29.68 39.38 12.68
C LEU A 351 29.21 38.35 11.63
N VAL A 352 28.44 38.78 10.63
CA VAL A 352 27.92 37.92 9.55
C VAL A 352 29.00 37.75 8.47
N GLY A 353 29.79 36.69 8.57
CA GLY A 353 30.69 36.26 7.48
C GLY A 353 29.98 35.47 6.38
N ASP A 354 30.60 35.38 5.20
CA ASP A 354 30.04 34.77 3.99
C ASP A 354 29.46 33.36 4.20
N ASP A 355 30.11 32.49 4.96
CA ASP A 355 29.59 31.18 5.36
C ASP A 355 28.14 31.22 5.90
N PHE A 356 27.85 32.24 6.71
CA PHE A 356 26.56 32.39 7.39
C PHE A 356 25.51 32.88 6.40
N VAL A 357 25.90 33.77 5.47
CA VAL A 357 25.05 34.18 4.34
C VAL A 357 24.77 32.97 3.43
N ASN A 358 25.77 32.12 3.17
CA ASN A 358 25.68 30.93 2.31
C ASN A 358 24.66 29.92 2.87
N MET A 359 24.73 29.65 4.19
CA MET A 359 23.79 28.82 4.93
C MET A 359 22.38 29.44 5.00
N ALA A 360 22.28 30.74 5.32
CA ALA A 360 21.00 31.44 5.40
C ALA A 360 20.27 31.43 4.05
N ALA A 361 20.98 31.73 2.95
CA ALA A 361 20.42 31.72 1.60
C ALA A 361 19.88 30.32 1.22
N GLU A 362 20.61 29.25 1.56
CA GLU A 362 20.20 27.86 1.32
C GLU A 362 18.90 27.48 2.05
N LEU A 363 18.80 27.86 3.33
CA LEU A 363 17.60 27.63 4.15
C LEU A 363 16.40 28.44 3.66
N TYR A 364 16.60 29.64 3.13
CA TYR A 364 15.53 30.41 2.47
C TYR A 364 15.15 29.83 1.09
N ILE A 365 16.11 29.35 0.29
CA ILE A 365 15.85 28.76 -1.04
C ILE A 365 15.07 27.45 -0.90
N SER A 366 15.52 26.53 -0.04
CA SER A 366 14.79 25.28 0.28
C SER A 366 13.39 25.54 0.84
N SER A 367 13.23 26.60 1.65
CA SER A 367 11.93 27.06 2.14
C SER A 367 11.09 27.86 1.11
N ARG A 368 11.54 27.97 -0.16
CA ARG A 368 10.93 28.74 -1.25
C ARG A 368 10.69 30.24 -0.97
N LYS A 369 11.45 30.82 -0.03
CA LYS A 369 11.40 32.23 0.40
C LYS A 369 12.44 33.09 -0.33
N HIS A 370 12.49 32.99 -1.66
CA HIS A 370 13.52 33.61 -2.51
C HIS A 370 13.63 35.15 -2.34
N SER A 371 12.54 35.84 -1.98
CA SER A 371 12.55 37.27 -1.67
C SER A 371 13.35 37.61 -0.41
N LYS A 372 13.22 36.83 0.68
CA LYS A 372 14.05 36.98 1.89
C LYS A 372 15.51 36.59 1.61
N ALA A 373 15.74 35.53 0.83
CA ALA A 373 17.09 35.14 0.41
C ALA A 373 17.81 36.29 -0.32
N LEU A 374 17.15 36.91 -1.31
CA LEU A 374 17.69 38.05 -2.05
C LEU A 374 17.97 39.25 -1.14
N GLN A 375 17.08 39.54 -0.17
CA GLN A 375 17.29 40.63 0.79
C GLN A 375 18.50 40.37 1.71
N VAL A 376 18.69 39.14 2.17
CA VAL A 376 19.84 38.77 3.02
C VAL A 376 21.15 38.82 2.23
N LEU A 377 21.18 38.28 1.01
CA LEU A 377 22.34 38.38 0.11
C LEU A 377 22.73 39.86 -0.13
N VAL A 378 21.77 40.71 -0.50
CA VAL A 378 22.01 42.14 -0.80
C VAL A 378 22.33 42.98 0.44
N LYS A 379 21.92 42.55 1.65
CA LYS A 379 22.22 43.27 2.89
C LYS A 379 23.61 42.96 3.46
N PHE A 380 24.11 41.73 3.27
CA PHE A 380 25.32 41.24 3.92
C PHE A 380 26.47 40.91 2.93
N THR A 381 26.33 41.18 1.64
CA THR A 381 27.40 41.06 0.63
C THR A 381 27.45 42.30 -0.26
N ASP A 382 28.58 42.52 -0.96
CA ASP A 382 28.81 43.64 -1.89
C ASP A 382 28.03 43.49 -3.22
N VAL A 383 26.71 43.31 -3.15
CA VAL A 383 25.80 43.13 -4.30
C VAL A 383 24.84 44.29 -4.41
N VAL A 384 25.03 45.14 -5.42
CA VAL A 384 24.22 46.35 -5.65
C VAL A 384 23.18 46.12 -6.74
N LEU A 385 21.89 46.21 -6.38
CA LEU A 385 20.76 46.18 -7.31
C LEU A 385 20.50 47.58 -7.90
N VAL A 386 20.47 47.70 -9.23
CA VAL A 386 20.14 48.96 -9.93
C VAL A 386 18.68 48.94 -10.37
N ARG A 387 17.91 49.93 -9.93
CA ARG A 387 16.49 50.15 -10.29
C ARG A 387 16.28 51.49 -11.01
N ASP A 388 15.22 51.58 -11.80
CA ASP A 388 14.77 52.86 -12.40
C ASP A 388 14.22 53.82 -11.34
N SER A 389 14.56 55.10 -11.45
CA SER A 389 13.95 56.18 -10.68
C SER A 389 12.82 56.87 -11.48
N ALA A 390 11.59 56.77 -10.99
CA ALA A 390 10.43 57.41 -11.60
C ALA A 390 10.41 58.93 -11.31
N THR A 391 11.04 59.69 -12.21
CA THR A 391 10.76 61.10 -12.56
C THR A 391 10.18 62.04 -11.48
N SER A 392 10.99 63.01 -11.04
CA SER A 392 10.50 64.32 -10.62
C SER A 392 11.38 65.45 -11.17
N GLU A 393 10.90 66.10 -12.23
CA GLU A 393 11.29 67.48 -12.59
C GLU A 393 10.60 68.41 -11.56
N GLY A 394 11.15 69.50 -11.01
CA GLY A 394 12.40 70.27 -11.14
C GLY A 394 12.14 71.67 -10.53
N PRO A 395 12.93 72.73 -10.79
CA PRO A 395 14.38 72.86 -10.64
C PRO A 395 14.77 74.08 -9.74
N SER A 396 15.98 74.12 -9.15
CA SER A 396 16.60 75.39 -8.69
C SER A 396 18.14 75.33 -8.54
N GLN A 397 18.75 76.49 -8.75
CA GLN A 397 20.16 76.78 -9.11
C GLN A 397 21.21 76.68 -7.97
N GLY A 398 22.50 76.64 -8.35
CA GLY A 398 23.71 76.57 -7.51
C GLY A 398 24.58 75.38 -7.95
N GLU A 399 25.86 75.49 -8.34
CA GLU A 399 27.03 76.11 -7.68
C GLU A 399 27.25 75.54 -6.27
N GLU A 400 28.36 74.88 -5.91
CA GLU A 400 29.68 74.76 -6.57
C GLU A 400 30.32 73.37 -6.33
N ALA A 401 31.53 73.12 -6.86
CA ALA A 401 32.24 71.85 -6.65
C ALA A 401 32.94 71.79 -5.27
N GLY A 402 32.96 70.62 -4.63
CA GLY A 402 33.71 70.42 -3.38
C GLY A 402 33.78 68.98 -2.91
N GLU A 403 34.99 68.40 -2.91
CA GLU A 403 35.28 67.18 -2.15
C GLU A 403 35.17 67.47 -0.64
N LYS A 404 34.54 66.57 0.13
CA LYS A 404 34.76 66.48 1.58
C LYS A 404 34.38 65.10 2.13
N LYS A 405 35.40 64.31 2.48
CA LYS A 405 35.25 63.33 3.56
C LYS A 405 35.08 64.09 4.87
N VAL A 406 34.00 63.85 5.59
CA VAL A 406 33.93 64.05 7.05
C VAL A 406 33.24 62.83 7.65
N THR A 407 33.87 62.25 8.66
CA THR A 407 33.39 61.10 9.43
C THR A 407 32.78 61.58 10.75
N SER A 408 31.54 61.19 11.03
CA SER A 408 31.04 60.92 12.39
C SER A 408 29.56 60.50 12.33
N GLU A 409 29.29 59.28 12.79
CA GLU A 409 28.20 58.88 13.71
C GLU A 409 26.72 59.28 13.46
N ASP A 410 25.84 58.40 13.96
CA ASP A 410 24.37 58.48 14.03
C ASP A 410 23.53 58.66 12.74
N GLY A 411 22.73 57.62 12.45
CA GLY A 411 21.36 57.82 11.94
C GLY A 411 21.06 57.42 10.49
N ALA A 412 20.86 56.12 10.22
CA ALA A 412 20.09 55.65 9.06
C ALA A 412 19.47 54.26 9.26
N ALA A 413 18.61 54.08 10.26
CA ALA A 413 17.79 52.87 10.39
C ALA A 413 16.73 52.82 9.27
N LEU A 414 17.03 52.13 8.17
CA LEU A 414 16.09 51.90 7.08
C LEU A 414 15.03 50.87 7.49
N ASN A 415 13.98 51.37 8.14
CA ASN A 415 12.75 50.63 8.42
C ASN A 415 12.06 50.22 7.11
N LEU A 416 12.33 49.00 6.64
CA LEU A 416 11.48 48.33 5.66
C LEU A 416 10.29 47.72 6.41
N ALA A 417 9.16 48.42 6.34
CA ALA A 417 7.92 48.04 7.02
C ALA A 417 7.33 46.71 6.50
N GLU A 418 6.47 46.12 7.32
CA GLU A 418 5.89 44.79 7.13
C GLU A 418 4.91 44.70 5.95
N GLU A 419 4.71 43.46 5.51
CA GLU A 419 3.56 42.91 4.76
C GLU A 419 2.77 43.84 3.80
N GLY A 420 3.00 43.65 2.49
CA GLY A 420 1.93 43.79 1.50
C GLY A 420 2.26 44.52 0.21
N THR A 421 2.76 43.79 -0.80
CA THR A 421 2.29 43.84 -2.21
C THR A 421 3.16 42.94 -3.10
N ALA A 422 2.56 42.34 -4.13
CA ALA A 422 3.27 41.58 -5.17
C ALA A 422 3.68 42.49 -6.34
N GLY A 423 4.54 43.49 -6.09
CA GLY A 423 4.97 44.48 -7.09
C GLY A 423 6.39 45.02 -6.87
N SER A 424 6.97 45.63 -7.91
CA SER A 424 8.31 46.26 -7.97
C SER A 424 9.57 45.36 -7.95
N TYR A 425 9.44 44.04 -8.17
CA TYR A 425 10.59 43.22 -8.60
C TYR A 425 10.91 43.36 -10.10
N SER A 426 9.96 43.89 -10.88
CA SER A 426 10.06 44.21 -12.31
C SER A 426 11.14 45.24 -12.66
N ASP A 427 11.58 46.02 -11.68
CA ASP A 427 12.25 47.31 -11.93
C ASP A 427 13.79 47.18 -11.86
N ILE A 428 14.30 45.97 -11.60
CA ILE A 428 15.73 45.66 -11.52
C ILE A 428 16.29 45.44 -12.94
N LYS A 429 17.13 46.37 -13.41
CA LYS A 429 17.74 46.29 -14.75
C LYS A 429 19.14 45.66 -14.74
N ALA A 430 19.92 45.93 -13.71
CA ALA A 430 21.30 45.46 -13.59
C ALA A 430 21.65 45.12 -12.14
N VAL A 431 22.53 44.14 -11.98
CA VAL A 431 23.15 43.81 -10.69
C VAL A 431 24.65 44.03 -10.85
N ARG A 432 25.27 44.72 -9.90
CA ARG A 432 26.73 44.80 -9.80
C ARG A 432 27.17 43.95 -8.61
N ILE A 433 28.04 42.99 -8.88
CA ILE A 433 28.66 42.12 -7.88
C ILE A 433 30.13 42.53 -7.82
N ALA A 434 30.68 42.73 -6.63
CA ALA A 434 32.12 42.93 -6.48
C ALA A 434 32.89 41.61 -6.66
N ASP A 435 34.11 41.67 -7.19
CA ASP A 435 34.93 40.47 -7.43
C ASP A 435 35.30 39.71 -6.14
N SER A 436 35.15 40.34 -4.97
CA SER A 436 35.28 39.76 -3.64
C SER A 436 34.25 38.66 -3.33
N VAL A 437 33.04 38.70 -3.91
CA VAL A 437 31.92 37.84 -3.50
C VAL A 437 32.16 36.38 -3.95
N PRO A 438 32.12 35.37 -3.06
CA PRO A 438 32.27 33.96 -3.41
C PRO A 438 31.27 33.45 -4.46
N VAL A 439 31.69 32.47 -5.27
CA VAL A 439 30.91 31.97 -6.41
C VAL A 439 29.58 31.36 -5.96
N ASP A 440 29.56 30.61 -4.86
CA ASP A 440 28.37 30.03 -4.22
C ASP A 440 27.26 31.08 -4.01
N LEU A 441 27.64 32.27 -3.53
CA LEU A 441 26.72 33.36 -3.28
C LEU A 441 26.23 34.00 -4.59
N ARG A 442 27.06 34.02 -5.64
CA ARG A 442 26.64 34.42 -7.00
C ARG A 442 25.65 33.42 -7.60
N ALA A 443 25.85 32.12 -7.40
CA ALA A 443 24.94 31.07 -7.87
C ALA A 443 23.61 31.06 -7.09
N LYS A 444 23.63 31.16 -5.76
CA LYS A 444 22.42 31.30 -4.94
C LYS A 444 21.67 32.60 -5.24
N LEU A 445 22.36 33.68 -5.61
CA LEU A 445 21.76 34.91 -6.14
C LEU A 445 21.09 34.67 -7.51
N LEU A 446 21.75 33.98 -8.46
CA LEU A 446 21.17 33.58 -9.75
C LEU A 446 19.87 32.77 -9.55
N VAL A 447 19.90 31.74 -8.71
CA VAL A 447 18.72 30.91 -8.37
C VAL A 447 17.58 31.76 -7.79
N CYS A 448 17.88 32.73 -6.92
CA CYS A 448 16.87 33.64 -6.38
C CYS A 448 16.28 34.57 -7.44
N LEU A 449 17.10 35.13 -8.34
CA LEU A 449 16.63 36.01 -9.42
C LEU A 449 15.78 35.25 -10.45
N ILE A 450 16.16 34.01 -10.80
CA ILE A 450 15.38 33.11 -11.66
C ILE A 450 14.01 32.83 -11.04
N ASN A 451 13.97 32.43 -9.77
CA ASN A 451 12.71 32.09 -9.09
C ASN A 451 11.84 33.31 -8.72
N LEU A 452 12.39 34.52 -8.75
CA LEU A 452 11.66 35.79 -8.72
C LEU A 452 11.31 36.33 -10.12
N GLN A 453 11.61 35.57 -11.18
CA GLN A 453 11.35 35.89 -12.59
C GLN A 453 12.04 37.18 -13.12
N VAL A 454 13.17 37.55 -12.51
CA VAL A 454 13.99 38.73 -12.86
C VAL A 454 15.09 38.32 -13.84
N PHE A 455 14.74 38.23 -15.12
CA PHE A 455 15.65 37.74 -16.18
C PHE A 455 16.55 38.82 -16.81
N THR A 456 16.27 40.11 -16.59
CA THR A 456 16.98 41.26 -17.18
C THR A 456 18.49 41.34 -16.89
N PRO A 457 18.99 41.13 -15.66
CA PRO A 457 20.43 41.17 -15.36
C PRO A 457 21.14 39.83 -15.61
N LEU A 458 20.43 38.80 -16.11
CA LEU A 458 20.79 37.41 -15.87
C LEU A 458 21.82 36.85 -16.86
N GLU A 459 21.77 37.27 -18.12
CA GLU A 459 22.71 36.85 -19.17
C GLU A 459 24.19 37.10 -18.82
N PRO A 460 24.63 38.32 -18.42
CA PRO A 460 26.04 38.56 -18.07
C PRO A 460 26.48 37.84 -16.79
N LEU A 461 25.57 37.56 -15.86
CA LEU A 461 25.88 36.82 -14.64
C LEU A 461 26.05 35.32 -14.91
N VAL A 462 25.24 34.75 -15.81
CA VAL A 462 25.39 33.36 -16.24
C VAL A 462 26.61 33.18 -17.14
N SER A 463 26.96 34.16 -18.01
CA SER A 463 28.23 34.07 -18.76
C SER A 463 29.45 34.10 -17.84
N ALA A 464 29.43 34.93 -16.78
CA ALA A 464 30.52 34.97 -15.79
C ALA A 464 30.63 33.67 -14.96
N LEU A 465 29.53 32.94 -14.75
CA LEU A 465 29.57 31.58 -14.18
C LEU A 465 30.14 30.58 -15.21
N MET A 466 29.74 30.70 -16.48
CA MET A 466 30.20 29.83 -17.58
C MET A 466 31.67 30.02 -17.98
N GLU A 467 32.34 31.09 -17.53
CA GLU A 467 33.79 31.29 -17.67
C GLU A 467 34.62 30.46 -16.67
N GLN A 468 34.00 29.90 -15.63
CA GLN A 468 34.66 29.07 -14.62
C GLN A 468 34.55 27.57 -14.94
N SER A 469 35.34 26.72 -14.29
CA SER A 469 35.46 25.32 -14.74
C SER A 469 34.25 24.44 -14.33
N PRO A 470 33.61 23.72 -15.27
CA PRO A 470 32.56 22.72 -14.95
C PRO A 470 33.08 21.48 -14.20
N GLU A 471 34.36 21.44 -13.85
CA GLU A 471 34.98 20.39 -13.04
C GLU A 471 35.13 20.79 -11.57
N GLU A 472 35.17 22.08 -11.25
CA GLU A 472 35.31 22.57 -9.87
C GLU A 472 33.97 23.03 -9.29
N ILE A 473 33.03 23.44 -10.16
CA ILE A 473 31.82 24.22 -9.79
C ILE A 473 30.55 23.61 -10.44
N GLY A 474 30.58 22.30 -10.73
CA GLY A 474 29.53 21.63 -11.50
C GLY A 474 28.20 21.42 -10.77
N ASP A 475 28.20 21.56 -9.44
CA ASP A 475 27.01 21.61 -8.60
C ASP A 475 26.25 22.94 -8.75
N LEU A 476 26.93 24.08 -8.70
CA LEU A 476 26.29 25.39 -8.91
C LEU A 476 25.69 25.53 -10.32
N TYR A 477 26.32 24.93 -11.32
CA TYR A 477 25.75 24.81 -12.68
C TYR A 477 24.46 23.98 -12.70
N LEU A 478 24.37 22.93 -11.87
CA LEU A 478 23.16 22.10 -11.75
C LEU A 478 22.06 22.88 -11.03
N ASP A 479 22.35 23.55 -9.92
CA ASP A 479 21.40 24.39 -9.17
C ASP A 479 20.76 25.48 -10.05
N VAL A 480 21.59 26.23 -10.79
CA VAL A 480 21.12 27.27 -11.73
C VAL A 480 20.35 26.64 -12.90
N GLY A 481 20.79 25.46 -13.36
CA GLY A 481 20.07 24.65 -14.35
C GLY A 481 18.68 24.23 -13.89
N GLU A 482 18.54 23.66 -12.70
CA GLU A 482 17.27 23.23 -12.12
C GLU A 482 16.32 24.41 -11.88
N ALA A 483 16.82 25.55 -11.39
CA ALA A 483 16.02 26.77 -11.26
C ALA A 483 15.42 27.22 -12.61
N TYR A 484 16.18 27.15 -13.70
CA TYR A 484 15.66 27.42 -15.04
C TYR A 484 14.63 26.36 -15.50
N LEU A 485 14.79 25.09 -15.11
CA LEU A 485 13.80 24.04 -15.42
C LEU A 485 12.49 24.24 -14.66
N GLU A 486 12.53 24.59 -13.36
CA GLU A 486 11.33 24.91 -12.56
C GLU A 486 10.53 26.08 -13.16
N GLN A 487 11.21 27.10 -13.69
CA GLN A 487 10.57 28.24 -14.36
C GLN A 487 10.23 27.99 -15.84
N GLY A 488 10.41 26.77 -16.36
CA GLY A 488 10.09 26.39 -17.74
C GLY A 488 10.98 27.06 -18.81
N ARG A 489 12.16 27.57 -18.44
CA ARG A 489 13.09 28.31 -19.31
C ARG A 489 14.15 27.39 -19.93
N TYR A 490 13.69 26.27 -20.49
CA TYR A 490 14.54 25.16 -20.98
C TYR A 490 15.71 25.59 -21.89
N ALA A 491 15.50 26.55 -22.79
CA ALA A 491 16.54 27.04 -23.70
C ALA A 491 17.73 27.70 -22.97
N SER A 492 17.52 28.25 -21.76
CA SER A 492 18.56 28.82 -20.90
C SER A 492 19.24 27.75 -20.02
N ALA A 493 18.53 26.67 -19.68
CA ALA A 493 19.09 25.53 -18.93
C ALA A 493 19.99 24.62 -19.80
N GLN A 494 19.63 24.43 -21.08
CA GLN A 494 20.34 23.54 -22.00
C GLN A 494 21.88 23.73 -22.03
N PRO A 495 22.45 24.94 -22.21
CA PRO A 495 23.91 25.10 -22.26
C PRO A 495 24.61 24.65 -20.98
N LEU A 496 24.09 25.02 -19.80
CA LEU A 496 24.64 24.64 -18.50
C LEU A 496 24.66 23.11 -18.32
N LEU A 497 23.52 22.46 -18.58
CA LEU A 497 23.38 21.00 -18.48
C LEU A 497 24.27 20.26 -19.51
N SER A 498 24.47 20.84 -20.70
CA SER A 498 25.35 20.26 -21.72
C SER A 498 26.83 20.34 -21.36
N ALA A 499 27.26 21.38 -20.63
CA ALA A 499 28.63 21.50 -20.12
C ALA A 499 28.93 20.44 -19.05
N LEU A 500 27.97 20.17 -18.15
CA LEU A 500 28.11 19.15 -17.11
C LEU A 500 28.24 17.72 -17.64
N ILE A 501 27.56 17.41 -18.75
CA ILE A 501 27.64 16.10 -19.40
C ILE A 501 29.03 15.81 -19.99
N VAL A 502 29.78 16.85 -20.35
CA VAL A 502 31.16 16.73 -20.87
C VAL A 502 32.19 16.63 -19.73
N SER A 503 31.85 17.04 -18.51
CA SER A 503 32.72 17.01 -17.33
C SER A 503 32.85 15.59 -16.75
N GLU A 504 34.08 15.09 -16.59
CA GLU A 504 34.31 13.71 -16.10
C GLU A 504 33.72 13.45 -14.70
N LYS A 505 33.65 14.49 -13.85
CA LYS A 505 33.14 14.38 -12.46
C LYS A 505 31.62 14.44 -12.38
N TYR A 506 30.97 15.18 -13.29
CA TYR A 506 29.53 15.47 -13.25
C TYR A 506 28.72 14.72 -14.33
N ASN A 507 29.36 13.80 -15.06
CA ASN A 507 28.74 12.81 -15.95
C ASN A 507 27.94 11.75 -15.15
N LEU A 508 26.87 12.20 -14.49
CA LEU A 508 26.03 11.45 -13.55
C LEU A 508 24.62 11.26 -14.11
N ALA A 509 23.95 10.17 -13.72
CA ALA A 509 22.59 9.85 -14.17
C ALA A 509 21.56 10.97 -13.87
N VAL A 510 21.75 11.73 -12.78
CA VAL A 510 20.89 12.87 -12.41
C VAL A 510 21.01 14.02 -13.41
N VAL A 511 22.24 14.38 -13.79
CA VAL A 511 22.50 15.45 -14.78
C VAL A 511 21.93 15.07 -16.15
N TRP A 512 22.15 13.82 -16.58
CA TRP A 512 21.57 13.30 -17.81
C TRP A 512 20.03 13.26 -17.79
N LEU A 513 19.40 13.00 -16.64
CA LEU A 513 17.95 13.07 -16.47
C LEU A 513 17.45 14.51 -16.70
N ARG A 514 18.07 15.51 -16.05
CA ARG A 514 17.72 16.93 -16.24
C ARG A 514 17.93 17.40 -17.67
N HIS A 515 19.01 16.96 -18.33
CA HIS A 515 19.25 17.26 -19.74
C HIS A 515 18.20 16.61 -20.66
N ALA A 516 17.79 15.37 -20.38
CA ALA A 516 16.75 14.68 -21.13
C ALA A 516 15.36 15.33 -20.94
N GLU A 517 15.02 15.75 -19.73
CA GLU A 517 13.83 16.54 -19.40
C GLU A 517 13.82 17.87 -20.17
N CYS A 518 14.95 18.58 -20.17
CA CYS A 518 15.16 19.84 -20.89
C CYS A 518 14.94 19.68 -22.41
N LEU A 519 15.61 18.71 -23.04
CA LEU A 519 15.48 18.43 -24.47
C LEU A 519 14.07 17.96 -24.87
N LYS A 520 13.42 17.17 -24.01
CA LYS A 520 12.03 16.73 -24.20
C LYS A 520 11.07 17.92 -24.20
N ALA A 521 11.24 18.86 -23.26
CA ALA A 521 10.43 20.07 -23.18
C ALA A 521 10.68 21.05 -24.34
N LEU A 522 11.91 21.08 -24.88
CA LEU A 522 12.27 21.80 -26.11
C LEU A 522 11.73 21.14 -27.40
N GLY A 523 11.14 19.94 -27.31
CA GLY A 523 10.65 19.17 -28.47
C GLY A 523 11.72 18.42 -29.26
N ASN A 524 12.98 18.40 -28.78
CA ASN A 524 14.11 17.71 -29.41
C ASN A 524 14.07 16.19 -29.15
N MET A 525 13.01 15.53 -29.61
CA MET A 525 12.65 14.13 -29.26
C MET A 525 13.78 13.11 -29.45
N GLN A 526 14.61 13.25 -30.49
CA GLN A 526 15.73 12.33 -30.76
C GLN A 526 16.82 12.45 -29.69
N ALA A 527 17.42 13.64 -29.54
CA ALA A 527 18.46 13.89 -28.54
C ALA A 527 17.96 13.69 -27.09
N ALA A 528 16.66 13.92 -26.84
CA ALA A 528 16.01 13.55 -25.58
C ALA A 528 15.99 12.03 -25.37
N ALA A 529 15.63 11.24 -26.38
CA ALA A 529 15.64 9.78 -26.30
C ALA A 529 17.07 9.22 -26.13
N ASP A 530 18.06 9.80 -26.81
CA ASP A 530 19.48 9.44 -26.62
C ASP A 530 19.95 9.75 -25.18
N SER A 531 19.54 10.89 -24.64
CA SER A 531 19.83 11.29 -23.25
C SER A 531 19.15 10.36 -22.23
N TYR A 532 17.86 10.03 -22.42
CA TYR A 532 17.18 9.06 -21.56
C TYR A 532 17.76 7.64 -21.70
N SER A 533 18.29 7.26 -22.88
CA SER A 533 19.03 5.99 -23.03
C SER A 533 20.26 5.96 -22.13
N LYS A 534 21.02 7.06 -22.05
CA LYS A 534 22.17 7.17 -21.13
C LYS A 534 21.75 7.09 -19.66
N VAL A 535 20.63 7.69 -19.28
CA VAL A 535 20.07 7.51 -17.92
C VAL A 535 19.74 6.04 -17.63
N VAL A 536 19.12 5.32 -18.58
CA VAL A 536 18.77 3.90 -18.40
C VAL A 536 20.00 2.98 -18.41
N GLU A 537 21.05 3.32 -19.17
CA GLU A 537 22.34 2.62 -19.14
C GLU A 537 23.04 2.75 -17.77
N MET A 538 23.07 3.95 -17.18
CA MET A 538 23.73 4.20 -15.89
C MET A 538 22.88 3.81 -14.67
N ALA A 539 21.56 4.02 -14.74
CA ALA A 539 20.61 3.82 -13.66
C ALA A 539 19.43 2.94 -14.12
N PRO A 540 19.66 1.64 -14.41
CA PRO A 540 18.66 0.77 -15.03
C PRO A 540 17.37 0.60 -14.22
N GLN A 541 17.36 0.86 -12.90
CA GLN A 541 16.16 0.77 -12.06
C GLN A 541 15.31 2.06 -12.05
N HIS A 542 15.67 3.09 -12.83
CA HIS A 542 14.99 4.38 -12.85
C HIS A 542 13.71 4.35 -13.71
N LEU A 543 12.59 3.96 -13.09
CA LEU A 543 11.27 3.81 -13.74
C LEU A 543 10.89 4.97 -14.67
N GLU A 544 10.95 6.22 -14.18
CA GLU A 544 10.42 7.36 -14.93
C GLU A 544 11.23 7.68 -16.20
N ALA A 545 12.54 7.42 -16.18
CA ALA A 545 13.42 7.50 -17.34
C ALA A 545 13.07 6.42 -18.37
N ARG A 546 12.84 5.16 -17.94
CA ARG A 546 12.35 4.07 -18.82
C ARG A 546 11.00 4.43 -19.46
N LEU A 547 10.04 4.95 -18.70
CA LEU A 547 8.73 5.34 -19.22
C LEU A 547 8.82 6.54 -20.18
N CYS A 548 9.68 7.53 -19.90
CA CYS A 548 9.96 8.64 -20.82
C CYS A 548 10.66 8.18 -22.11
N LEU A 549 11.64 7.28 -22.00
CA LEU A 549 12.32 6.68 -23.14
C LEU A 549 11.35 5.92 -24.04
N ALA A 550 10.51 5.06 -23.45
CA ALA A 550 9.53 4.28 -24.20
C ALA A 550 8.48 5.14 -24.90
N THR A 551 7.98 6.19 -24.24
CA THR A 551 7.00 7.12 -24.86
C THR A 551 7.62 7.98 -25.95
N LEU A 552 8.87 8.44 -25.81
CA LEU A 552 9.60 9.14 -26.88
C LEU A 552 9.90 8.21 -28.06
N GLN A 553 10.35 6.97 -27.81
CA GLN A 553 10.61 5.99 -28.86
C GLN A 553 9.33 5.58 -29.59
N GLN A 554 8.18 5.49 -28.89
CA GLN A 554 6.87 5.30 -29.51
C GLN A 554 6.49 6.49 -30.42
N GLN A 555 6.73 7.73 -29.98
CA GLN A 555 6.50 8.95 -30.79
C GLN A 555 7.41 9.01 -32.03
N LEU A 556 8.65 8.53 -31.91
CA LEU A 556 9.61 8.40 -33.01
C LEU A 556 9.34 7.18 -33.92
N GLY A 557 8.36 6.33 -33.61
CA GLY A 557 8.04 5.09 -34.34
C GLY A 557 9.00 3.92 -34.09
N HIS A 558 9.98 4.06 -33.20
CA HIS A 558 10.97 3.05 -32.83
C HIS A 558 10.40 2.03 -31.83
N MET A 559 9.41 1.25 -32.29
CA MET A 559 8.62 0.32 -31.46
C MET A 559 9.48 -0.73 -30.72
N ASP A 560 10.49 -1.31 -31.38
CA ASP A 560 11.40 -2.29 -30.76
C ASP A 560 12.27 -1.68 -29.66
N GLY A 561 12.58 -0.37 -29.76
CA GLY A 561 13.25 0.37 -28.70
C GLY A 561 12.35 0.53 -27.49
N ALA A 562 11.10 0.97 -27.72
CA ALA A 562 10.13 1.17 -26.66
C ALA A 562 9.82 -0.13 -25.89
N LEU A 563 9.81 -1.29 -26.56
CA LEU A 563 9.67 -2.58 -25.90
C LEU A 563 10.89 -3.01 -25.09
N LYS A 564 12.11 -2.61 -25.47
CA LYS A 564 13.34 -2.83 -24.67
C LYS A 564 13.38 -1.93 -23.43
N ALA A 565 13.01 -0.66 -23.59
CA ALA A 565 12.86 0.27 -22.47
C ALA A 565 11.81 -0.19 -21.44
N LEU A 566 10.86 -1.06 -21.86
CA LEU A 566 9.82 -1.67 -21.01
C LEU A 566 10.08 -3.15 -20.72
N GLU A 567 11.33 -3.60 -20.68
CA GLU A 567 11.73 -4.89 -20.08
C GLU A 567 11.75 -4.82 -18.55
N SER A 568 11.76 -5.98 -17.86
CA SER A 568 11.75 -6.04 -16.38
C SER A 568 12.89 -5.22 -15.77
N MET A 569 12.64 -4.64 -14.59
CA MET A 569 13.69 -3.97 -13.81
C MET A 569 14.29 -4.86 -12.73
N TYR A 570 13.64 -5.99 -12.43
CA TYR A 570 13.85 -6.76 -11.19
C TYR A 570 13.75 -8.29 -11.41
N ASP A 571 14.46 -9.04 -10.57
CA ASP A 571 14.37 -10.50 -10.52
C ASP A 571 13.15 -10.96 -9.69
N SER A 572 12.62 -12.14 -10.03
CA SER A 572 11.42 -12.74 -9.42
C SER A 572 11.47 -12.84 -7.89
N GLU A 573 12.66 -13.02 -7.30
CA GLU A 573 12.86 -13.06 -5.86
C GLU A 573 12.73 -11.67 -5.21
N THR A 574 13.35 -10.64 -5.80
CA THR A 574 13.23 -9.26 -5.32
C THR A 574 11.78 -8.75 -5.41
N LEU A 575 11.06 -9.08 -6.49
CA LEU A 575 9.64 -8.79 -6.67
C LEU A 575 8.72 -9.49 -5.65
N ALA A 576 9.19 -10.58 -5.02
CA ALA A 576 8.44 -11.28 -3.98
C ALA A 576 8.62 -10.66 -2.58
N GLN A 577 9.73 -9.95 -2.36
CA GLN A 577 10.10 -9.33 -1.08
C GLN A 577 9.70 -7.85 -1.04
N ASP A 578 10.09 -7.06 -2.07
CA ASP A 578 9.96 -5.60 -2.06
C ASP A 578 8.65 -5.10 -2.67
N SER A 579 7.76 -4.61 -1.81
CA SER A 579 6.49 -3.94 -2.19
C SER A 579 6.71 -2.79 -3.20
N ASN A 580 7.73 -1.96 -2.98
CA ASN A 580 8.04 -0.81 -3.85
C ASN A 580 8.56 -1.26 -5.23
N ALA A 581 9.40 -2.31 -5.28
CA ALA A 581 9.86 -2.90 -6.54
C ALA A 581 8.68 -3.46 -7.35
N ALA A 582 7.78 -4.22 -6.69
CA ALA A 582 6.56 -4.73 -7.30
C ALA A 582 5.63 -3.63 -7.84
N GLN A 583 5.44 -2.53 -7.10
CA GLN A 583 4.66 -1.38 -7.57
C GLN A 583 5.28 -0.71 -8.81
N LYS A 584 6.61 -0.58 -8.87
CA LYS A 584 7.31 0.00 -10.04
C LYS A 584 7.19 -0.92 -11.26
N GLU A 585 7.38 -2.22 -11.08
CA GLU A 585 7.28 -3.22 -12.15
C GLU A 585 5.85 -3.29 -12.71
N LEU A 586 4.81 -3.23 -11.86
CA LEU A 586 3.41 -3.17 -12.31
C LEU A 586 3.11 -1.95 -13.20
N LYS A 587 3.70 -0.79 -12.95
CA LYS A 587 3.58 0.39 -13.83
C LYS A 587 4.23 0.13 -15.20
N LEU A 588 5.41 -0.49 -15.21
CA LEU A 588 6.15 -0.80 -16.43
C LEU A 588 5.43 -1.87 -17.27
N LEU A 589 4.93 -2.94 -16.66
CA LEU A 589 4.12 -3.98 -17.32
C LEU A 589 2.78 -3.45 -17.87
N LEU A 590 2.16 -2.45 -17.21
CA LEU A 590 0.97 -1.78 -17.73
C LEU A 590 1.27 -1.02 -19.04
N HIS A 591 2.38 -0.28 -19.08
CA HIS A 591 2.83 0.38 -20.31
C HIS A 591 3.27 -0.62 -21.40
N ARG A 592 3.94 -1.72 -21.03
CA ARG A 592 4.32 -2.80 -21.96
C ARG A 592 3.08 -3.45 -22.58
N SER A 593 2.12 -3.86 -21.76
CA SER A 593 0.90 -4.53 -22.23
C SER A 593 0.00 -3.63 -23.08
N THR A 594 -0.14 -2.35 -22.74
CA THR A 594 -0.88 -1.40 -23.60
C THR A 594 -0.21 -1.18 -24.95
N LEU A 595 1.13 -1.07 -25.00
CA LEU A 595 1.87 -0.99 -26.25
C LEU A 595 1.70 -2.27 -27.11
N LEU A 596 1.95 -3.45 -26.54
CA LEU A 596 1.81 -4.74 -27.24
C LEU A 596 0.39 -4.96 -27.78
N LYS A 597 -0.63 -4.53 -27.04
CA LYS A 597 -2.03 -4.60 -27.47
C LYS A 597 -2.34 -3.69 -28.67
N THR A 598 -1.74 -2.49 -28.74
CA THR A 598 -1.90 -1.60 -29.91
C THR A 598 -1.15 -2.10 -31.15
N GLN A 599 -0.07 -2.88 -30.97
CA GLN A 599 0.67 -3.54 -32.05
C GLN A 599 0.04 -4.86 -32.52
N GLY A 600 -0.96 -5.39 -31.81
CA GLY A 600 -1.59 -6.68 -32.11
C GLY A 600 -0.77 -7.91 -31.72
N GLN A 601 0.30 -7.75 -30.92
CA GLN A 601 1.14 -8.85 -30.42
C GLN A 601 0.43 -9.56 -29.25
N LEU A 602 -0.61 -10.33 -29.57
CA LEU A 602 -1.52 -10.94 -28.58
C LEU A 602 -0.85 -11.98 -27.67
N HIS A 603 0.25 -12.60 -28.08
CA HIS A 603 0.98 -13.56 -27.27
C HIS A 603 1.78 -12.86 -26.16
N ASP A 604 2.64 -11.92 -26.52
CA ASP A 604 3.47 -11.13 -25.60
C ASP A 604 2.60 -10.23 -24.69
N TYR A 605 1.46 -9.74 -25.21
CA TYR A 605 0.44 -9.06 -24.43
C TYR A 605 -0.10 -9.94 -23.30
N LEU A 606 -0.43 -11.20 -23.60
CA LEU A 606 -0.88 -12.16 -22.58
C LEU A 606 0.23 -12.45 -21.57
N ASP A 607 1.49 -12.55 -21.98
CA ASP A 607 2.59 -12.81 -21.06
C ASP A 607 2.79 -11.65 -20.06
N ALA A 608 2.71 -10.40 -20.52
CA ALA A 608 2.73 -9.23 -19.65
C ALA A 608 1.52 -9.21 -18.68
N VAL A 609 0.31 -9.47 -19.16
CA VAL A 609 -0.91 -9.42 -18.33
C VAL A 609 -1.02 -10.62 -17.38
N ILE A 610 -0.61 -11.83 -17.79
CA ILE A 610 -0.50 -13.00 -16.91
C ILE A 610 0.53 -12.73 -15.80
N SER A 611 1.66 -12.08 -16.11
CA SER A 611 2.63 -11.66 -15.09
C SER A 611 1.99 -10.73 -14.06
N MET A 612 1.36 -9.63 -14.50
CA MET A 612 0.66 -8.68 -13.61
C MET A 612 -0.42 -9.36 -12.75
N ILE A 613 -1.26 -10.21 -13.36
CA ILE A 613 -2.34 -10.90 -12.63
C ILE A 613 -1.76 -11.95 -11.66
N SER A 614 -0.64 -12.60 -11.98
CA SER A 614 0.02 -13.53 -11.06
C SER A 614 0.64 -12.84 -9.84
N MET A 615 1.06 -11.58 -9.96
CA MET A 615 1.50 -10.77 -8.82
C MET A 615 0.32 -10.44 -7.90
N LEU A 616 -0.84 -10.05 -8.44
CA LEU A 616 -2.07 -9.80 -7.68
C LEU A 616 -2.62 -11.07 -7.02
N LEU A 617 -2.78 -12.13 -7.80
CA LEU A 617 -3.49 -13.35 -7.41
C LEU A 617 -2.59 -14.43 -6.80
N LYS A 618 -1.31 -14.15 -6.50
CA LYS A 618 -0.31 -15.15 -6.03
C LYS A 618 -0.86 -16.18 -5.04
N VAL A 619 -1.50 -15.71 -3.96
CA VAL A 619 -2.11 -16.57 -2.92
C VAL A 619 -3.36 -17.32 -3.41
N ALA A 620 -4.18 -16.69 -4.25
CA ALA A 620 -5.39 -17.30 -4.80
C ALA A 620 -5.08 -18.36 -5.87
N MET A 621 -4.06 -18.13 -6.71
CA MET A 621 -3.51 -19.12 -7.64
C MET A 621 -2.94 -20.34 -6.89
N GLN A 622 -2.22 -20.12 -5.78
CA GLN A 622 -1.73 -21.20 -4.91
C GLN A 622 -2.90 -22.03 -4.33
N ARG A 623 -3.97 -21.38 -3.84
CA ARG A 623 -5.20 -22.07 -3.37
C ARG A 623 -5.89 -22.86 -4.49
N ALA A 624 -5.98 -22.30 -5.69
CA ALA A 624 -6.53 -22.96 -6.88
C ALA A 624 -5.59 -24.04 -7.49
N LYS A 625 -4.38 -24.21 -6.94
CA LYS A 625 -3.30 -25.09 -7.44
C LYS A 625 -2.84 -24.76 -8.88
N VAL A 626 -2.85 -23.48 -9.25
CA VAL A 626 -2.43 -22.98 -10.57
C VAL A 626 -1.05 -22.34 -10.50
N CYS A 627 -0.18 -22.65 -11.44
CA CYS A 627 1.11 -21.98 -11.62
C CYS A 627 1.28 -21.42 -13.05
N VAL A 628 2.17 -20.44 -13.17
CA VAL A 628 2.65 -19.92 -14.46
C VAL A 628 3.91 -20.70 -14.86
N ARG A 629 3.99 -21.16 -16.11
CA ARG A 629 5.17 -21.82 -16.69
C ARG A 629 5.43 -21.30 -18.09
N ALA A 630 6.69 -21.02 -18.41
CA ALA A 630 7.10 -20.75 -19.79
C ALA A 630 6.98 -22.04 -20.64
N ALA A 631 6.48 -21.91 -21.86
CA ALA A 631 6.33 -23.00 -22.82
C ALA A 631 6.75 -22.53 -24.22
N PRO A 632 7.50 -23.33 -24.99
CA PRO A 632 7.83 -22.98 -26.36
C PRO A 632 6.58 -23.03 -27.24
N LEU A 633 6.41 -21.99 -28.06
CA LEU A 633 5.47 -21.92 -29.18
C LEU A 633 6.25 -21.53 -30.45
N ALA A 634 5.59 -21.54 -31.61
CA ALA A 634 6.25 -21.30 -32.89
C ALA A 634 6.73 -19.84 -33.04
N GLY A 635 7.94 -19.56 -32.55
CA GLY A 635 8.59 -18.25 -32.59
C GLY A 635 9.27 -17.82 -31.28
N GLY A 636 8.84 -18.36 -30.13
CA GLY A 636 9.34 -17.91 -28.82
C GLY A 636 8.82 -18.71 -27.62
N THR A 637 9.23 -18.31 -26.42
CA THR A 637 8.78 -18.89 -25.15
C THR A 637 7.72 -18.00 -24.51
N HIS A 638 6.49 -18.49 -24.41
CA HIS A 638 5.35 -17.74 -23.87
C HIS A 638 4.86 -18.36 -22.56
N LEU A 639 4.24 -17.55 -21.71
CA LEU A 639 3.70 -17.98 -20.42
C LEU A 639 2.39 -18.74 -20.59
N ARG A 640 2.25 -19.84 -19.85
CA ARG A 640 1.05 -20.67 -19.79
C ARG A 640 0.63 -20.97 -18.36
N LEU A 641 -0.68 -21.08 -18.16
CA LEU A 641 -1.26 -21.53 -16.90
C LEU A 641 -1.37 -23.06 -16.88
N GLN A 642 -0.90 -23.69 -15.80
CA GLN A 642 -0.98 -25.13 -15.57
C GLN A 642 -1.46 -25.42 -14.14
N LYS A 643 -2.23 -26.49 -13.98
CA LYS A 643 -2.62 -27.01 -12.66
C LYS A 643 -1.55 -27.99 -12.17
N VAL A 644 -1.16 -27.91 -10.89
CA VAL A 644 -0.10 -28.73 -10.28
C VAL A 644 -0.64 -29.39 -9.03
N GLU A 645 -0.64 -30.73 -8.99
CA GLU A 645 -1.25 -31.48 -7.88
C GLU A 645 -0.38 -31.40 -6.61
N GLU A 646 0.94 -31.42 -6.78
CA GLU A 646 1.96 -31.27 -5.74
C GLU A 646 2.32 -29.80 -5.48
N LEU A 647 1.53 -29.14 -4.62
CA LEU A 647 1.88 -27.88 -3.97
C LEU A 647 1.69 -28.06 -2.46
N LEU A 648 2.76 -27.91 -1.68
CA LEU A 648 2.75 -28.02 -0.22
C LEU A 648 2.00 -26.83 0.41
N PRO A 649 1.03 -27.05 1.31
CA PRO A 649 0.27 -25.98 1.93
C PRO A 649 0.95 -25.49 3.23
N GLU A 650 2.01 -24.69 3.11
CA GLU A 650 2.55 -23.89 4.21
C GLU A 650 2.36 -22.39 3.94
N ILE A 651 1.11 -21.94 4.05
CA ILE A 651 0.77 -20.55 4.36
C ILE A 651 -0.21 -20.64 5.53
N SER A 652 0.30 -20.40 6.74
CA SER A 652 -0.51 -20.30 7.95
C SER A 652 -1.47 -19.11 7.89
N ASP A 653 -2.52 -19.17 8.70
CA ASP A 653 -3.64 -18.23 8.79
C ASP A 653 -3.33 -16.78 8.40
N HIS A 654 -3.90 -16.32 7.28
CA HIS A 654 -3.63 -15.01 6.69
C HIS A 654 -4.93 -14.24 6.39
N GLU A 655 -5.59 -13.77 7.45
CA GLU A 655 -6.36 -12.52 7.37
C GLU A 655 -5.42 -11.32 7.16
N THR A 656 -4.18 -11.41 7.67
CA THR A 656 -3.12 -10.40 7.53
C THR A 656 -2.76 -10.09 6.07
N ALA A 657 -2.60 -11.09 5.21
CA ALA A 657 -2.21 -10.88 3.81
C ALA A 657 -3.24 -10.10 2.98
N TYR A 658 -4.50 -10.01 3.43
CA TYR A 658 -5.51 -9.17 2.79
C TYR A 658 -5.27 -7.68 3.01
N SER A 659 -4.70 -7.29 4.16
CA SER A 659 -4.28 -5.91 4.43
C SER A 659 -3.02 -5.53 3.64
N ASP A 660 -2.04 -6.45 3.57
CA ASP A 660 -0.77 -6.20 2.88
C ASP A 660 -0.93 -6.10 1.35
N ASN A 661 -1.78 -6.93 0.74
CA ASN A 661 -1.95 -6.89 -0.71
C ASN A 661 -2.62 -5.61 -1.21
N THR A 662 -3.46 -4.95 -0.39
CA THR A 662 -3.95 -3.60 -0.71
C THR A 662 -2.85 -2.54 -0.72
N CYS A 663 -1.81 -2.68 0.12
CA CYS A 663 -0.62 -1.82 0.07
C CYS A 663 0.29 -2.15 -1.12
N LYS A 664 0.45 -3.44 -1.47
CA LYS A 664 1.31 -3.89 -2.58
C LYS A 664 0.76 -3.57 -3.98
N THR A 665 -0.55 -3.34 -4.14
CA THR A 665 -1.22 -3.22 -5.45
C THR A 665 -1.88 -1.87 -5.74
N SER A 666 -1.57 -0.85 -4.94
CA SER A 666 -2.11 0.53 -4.99
C SER A 666 -1.96 1.28 -6.33
N VAL A 667 -1.19 0.76 -7.28
CA VAL A 667 -0.93 1.33 -8.61
C VAL A 667 -2.18 1.37 -9.50
N LEU A 668 -3.08 0.40 -9.34
CA LEU A 668 -4.26 0.20 -10.18
C LEU A 668 -5.51 0.14 -9.30
N SER A 669 -6.60 0.74 -9.75
CA SER A 669 -7.85 0.65 -9.00
C SER A 669 -8.41 -0.78 -9.04
N ARG A 670 -9.35 -1.07 -8.12
CA ARG A 670 -10.09 -2.34 -8.15
C ARG A 670 -10.88 -2.53 -9.45
N GLU A 671 -11.12 -1.50 -10.25
CA GLU A 671 -11.81 -1.57 -11.54
C GLU A 671 -10.83 -1.84 -12.69
N ASP A 672 -9.66 -1.19 -12.72
CA ASP A 672 -8.65 -1.45 -13.76
C ASP A 672 -8.16 -2.90 -13.70
N TRP A 673 -7.94 -3.42 -12.49
CA TRP A 673 -7.62 -4.84 -12.27
C TRP A 673 -8.71 -5.80 -12.78
N TRP A 674 -9.98 -5.40 -12.67
CA TRP A 674 -11.11 -6.19 -13.19
C TRP A 674 -11.13 -6.17 -14.73
N GLN A 675 -10.93 -5.01 -15.34
CA GLN A 675 -10.90 -4.86 -16.80
C GLN A 675 -9.68 -5.57 -17.43
N LEU A 676 -8.53 -5.58 -16.76
CA LEU A 676 -7.36 -6.38 -17.17
C LEU A 676 -7.65 -7.88 -17.12
N LEU A 677 -8.28 -8.37 -16.06
CA LEU A 677 -8.68 -9.77 -15.92
C LEU A 677 -9.66 -10.21 -17.02
N VAL A 678 -10.74 -9.43 -17.23
CA VAL A 678 -11.73 -9.70 -18.28
C VAL A 678 -11.09 -9.63 -19.67
N SER A 679 -10.22 -8.65 -19.94
CA SER A 679 -9.50 -8.58 -21.21
C SER A 679 -8.56 -9.76 -21.42
N CYS A 680 -7.92 -10.28 -20.37
CA CYS A 680 -7.07 -11.47 -20.44
C CYS A 680 -7.89 -12.72 -20.80
N ILE A 681 -9.01 -12.95 -20.10
CA ILE A 681 -9.96 -14.05 -20.37
C ILE A 681 -10.46 -14.01 -21.82
N LEU A 682 -10.87 -12.83 -22.31
CA LEU A 682 -11.35 -12.66 -23.68
C LEU A 682 -10.26 -12.90 -24.73
N THR A 683 -9.03 -12.42 -24.52
CA THR A 683 -7.92 -12.67 -25.46
C THR A 683 -7.46 -14.14 -25.44
N LEU A 684 -7.46 -14.82 -24.29
CA LEU A 684 -7.23 -16.26 -24.20
C LEU A 684 -8.28 -17.05 -25.02
N CYS A 685 -9.56 -16.68 -24.92
CA CYS A 685 -10.64 -17.28 -25.72
C CYS A 685 -10.51 -16.99 -27.23
N GLN A 686 -10.07 -15.79 -27.62
CA GLN A 686 -9.78 -15.46 -29.03
C GLN A 686 -8.66 -16.35 -29.62
N LEU A 687 -7.61 -16.62 -28.84
CA LEU A 687 -6.52 -17.54 -29.21
C LEU A 687 -6.85 -19.03 -28.97
N GLN A 688 -8.11 -19.37 -28.70
CA GLN A 688 -8.59 -20.73 -28.38
C GLN A 688 -7.91 -21.41 -27.17
N ARG A 689 -7.24 -20.64 -26.31
CA ARG A 689 -6.59 -21.07 -25.06
C ARG A 689 -7.60 -21.21 -23.90
N CYS A 690 -8.81 -21.70 -24.18
CA CYS A 690 -9.95 -21.68 -23.24
C CYS A 690 -9.67 -22.37 -21.90
N GLY A 691 -8.90 -23.47 -21.88
CA GLY A 691 -8.53 -24.16 -20.64
C GLY A 691 -7.60 -23.36 -19.73
N GLU A 692 -6.86 -22.38 -20.26
CA GLU A 692 -6.07 -21.45 -19.44
C GLU A 692 -6.96 -20.33 -18.89
N ALA A 693 -7.99 -19.90 -19.63
CA ALA A 693 -9.01 -19.00 -19.12
C ALA A 693 -9.84 -19.64 -17.99
N GLU A 694 -10.12 -20.95 -18.05
CA GLU A 694 -10.76 -21.71 -16.96
C GLU A 694 -9.91 -21.65 -15.67
N LEU A 695 -8.61 -21.96 -15.75
CA LEU A 695 -7.69 -21.88 -14.59
C LEU A 695 -7.54 -20.45 -14.03
N LEU A 696 -7.61 -19.43 -14.89
CA LEU A 696 -7.58 -18.02 -14.49
C LEU A 696 -8.87 -17.62 -13.76
N VAL A 697 -10.03 -18.10 -14.20
CA VAL A 697 -11.33 -17.92 -13.50
C VAL A 697 -11.36 -18.67 -12.17
N GLU A 698 -10.88 -19.91 -12.10
CA GLU A 698 -10.72 -20.64 -10.82
C GLU A 698 -9.87 -19.83 -9.83
N SER A 699 -8.73 -19.30 -10.29
CA SER A 699 -7.83 -18.47 -9.48
C SER A 699 -8.44 -17.14 -9.04
N ALA A 700 -9.31 -16.54 -9.86
CA ALA A 700 -9.98 -15.28 -9.54
C ALA A 700 -11.17 -15.45 -8.57
N MET A 701 -11.83 -16.61 -8.57
CA MET A 701 -12.92 -16.92 -7.64
C MET A 701 -12.44 -17.13 -6.20
N GLU A 702 -11.21 -17.63 -6.01
CA GLU A 702 -10.55 -17.78 -4.69
C GLU A 702 -10.05 -16.42 -4.11
N PHE A 703 -10.27 -15.30 -4.81
CA PHE A 703 -9.84 -13.95 -4.39
C PHE A 703 -10.99 -13.11 -3.85
N TYR A 704 -11.00 -12.87 -2.54
CA TYR A 704 -12.11 -12.27 -1.80
C TYR A 704 -12.63 -10.93 -2.38
N SER A 705 -11.74 -10.04 -2.84
CA SER A 705 -12.17 -8.72 -3.38
C SER A 705 -12.88 -8.78 -4.74
N PHE A 706 -12.88 -9.92 -5.44
CA PHE A 706 -13.75 -10.16 -6.60
C PHE A 706 -14.99 -10.98 -6.21
N TYR A 707 -14.85 -11.92 -5.26
CA TYR A 707 -15.91 -12.79 -4.76
C TYR A 707 -17.02 -12.03 -3.99
N ASP A 708 -16.65 -11.08 -3.13
CA ASP A 708 -17.60 -10.26 -2.33
C ASP A 708 -18.46 -9.34 -3.22
N ASN A 709 -17.89 -8.86 -4.33
CA ASN A 709 -18.60 -8.00 -5.28
C ASN A 709 -19.53 -8.81 -6.20
N LYS A 710 -20.75 -9.10 -5.72
CA LYS A 710 -21.80 -9.91 -6.37
C LYS A 710 -21.87 -9.83 -7.91
N PRO A 711 -21.95 -8.67 -8.59
CA PRO A 711 -21.96 -8.62 -10.05
C PRO A 711 -20.69 -9.18 -10.70
N ARG A 712 -19.49 -8.86 -10.18
CA ARG A 712 -18.23 -9.40 -10.71
C ARG A 712 -18.11 -10.89 -10.49
N ARG A 713 -18.55 -11.38 -9.33
CA ARG A 713 -18.68 -12.81 -9.05
C ARG A 713 -19.58 -13.49 -10.09
N ARG A 714 -20.77 -12.95 -10.39
CA ARG A 714 -21.67 -13.47 -11.45
C ARG A 714 -21.02 -13.48 -12.84
N GLU A 715 -20.18 -12.49 -13.14
CA GLU A 715 -19.41 -12.45 -14.40
C GLU A 715 -18.30 -13.52 -14.43
N LEU A 716 -17.56 -13.76 -13.33
CA LEU A 716 -16.63 -14.90 -13.23
C LEU A 716 -17.36 -16.24 -13.36
N GLU A 717 -18.49 -16.40 -12.69
CA GLU A 717 -19.35 -17.58 -12.78
C GLU A 717 -19.80 -17.82 -14.23
N PHE A 718 -20.20 -16.77 -14.96
CA PHE A 718 -20.51 -16.84 -16.39
C PHE A 718 -19.29 -17.26 -17.22
N PHE A 719 -18.13 -16.62 -17.07
CA PHE A 719 -16.92 -16.99 -17.80
C PHE A 719 -16.49 -18.44 -17.53
N GLY A 720 -16.68 -18.95 -16.31
CA GLY A 720 -16.49 -20.35 -15.97
C GLY A 720 -17.42 -21.29 -16.75
N THR A 721 -18.71 -20.96 -16.87
CA THR A 721 -19.64 -21.77 -17.69
C THR A 721 -19.34 -21.74 -19.19
N VAL A 722 -18.84 -20.62 -19.71
CA VAL A 722 -18.51 -20.46 -21.15
C VAL A 722 -17.15 -21.06 -21.52
N GLY A 723 -16.19 -21.04 -20.59
CA GLY A 723 -14.87 -21.66 -20.76
C GLY A 723 -14.95 -23.18 -20.98
N HIS A 724 -15.97 -23.83 -20.41
CA HIS A 724 -16.20 -25.27 -20.47
C HIS A 724 -16.75 -25.77 -21.83
N ARG A 725 -16.07 -25.42 -22.93
CA ARG A 725 -16.22 -26.15 -24.20
C ARG A 725 -15.64 -27.57 -24.01
N PRO A 726 -16.35 -28.64 -24.43
CA PRO A 726 -15.88 -30.00 -24.24
C PRO A 726 -14.71 -30.34 -25.18
N GLN A 727 -13.47 -30.06 -24.76
CA GLN A 727 -12.32 -30.79 -25.30
C GLN A 727 -12.39 -32.25 -24.84
N PRO A 728 -12.32 -33.24 -25.75
CA PRO A 728 -12.35 -34.66 -25.38
C PRO A 728 -10.99 -35.09 -24.80
N ARG A 729 -10.71 -34.71 -23.55
CA ARG A 729 -9.59 -35.27 -22.76
C ARG A 729 -10.07 -36.49 -21.97
N PRO A 730 -9.53 -37.69 -22.22
CA PRO A 730 -9.81 -38.84 -21.38
C PRO A 730 -9.01 -38.77 -20.06
N HIS A 731 -9.56 -39.39 -19.02
CA HIS A 731 -8.98 -39.68 -17.70
C HIS A 731 -9.02 -38.59 -16.60
N GLN A 732 -9.53 -39.05 -15.44
CA GLN A 732 -9.30 -38.64 -14.06
C GLN A 732 -9.63 -37.21 -13.56
N GLY A 733 -9.58 -36.16 -14.38
CA GLY A 733 -9.94 -34.80 -13.90
C GLY A 733 -11.44 -34.50 -13.76
N LEU A 734 -12.32 -35.33 -14.32
CA LEU A 734 -13.69 -34.93 -14.68
C LEU A 734 -14.62 -34.55 -13.52
N GLN A 735 -14.55 -35.20 -12.37
CA GLN A 735 -15.63 -35.10 -11.37
C GLN A 735 -15.68 -33.72 -10.69
N LEU A 736 -14.54 -33.22 -10.19
CA LEU A 736 -14.52 -32.03 -9.33
C LEU A 736 -14.81 -30.73 -10.10
N HIS A 737 -14.19 -30.57 -11.28
CA HIS A 737 -14.45 -29.43 -12.19
C HIS A 737 -15.94 -29.36 -12.55
N GLN A 738 -16.55 -30.49 -12.89
CA GLN A 738 -17.98 -30.55 -13.16
C GLN A 738 -18.81 -30.19 -11.92
N VAL A 739 -18.47 -30.62 -10.69
CA VAL A 739 -19.24 -30.24 -9.48
C VAL A 739 -19.31 -28.72 -9.32
N ARG A 740 -18.17 -28.02 -9.39
CA ARG A 740 -18.12 -26.56 -9.19
C ARG A 740 -18.83 -25.80 -10.32
N GLY A 741 -18.59 -26.16 -11.59
CA GLY A 741 -19.28 -25.53 -12.73
C GLY A 741 -20.81 -25.68 -12.68
N ARG A 742 -21.31 -26.84 -12.21
CA ARG A 742 -22.76 -27.09 -12.04
C ARG A 742 -23.39 -26.14 -11.02
N GLY A 743 -22.77 -25.93 -9.86
CA GLY A 743 -23.28 -25.04 -8.82
C GLY A 743 -23.48 -23.60 -9.29
N HIS A 744 -22.46 -23.03 -9.94
CA HIS A 744 -22.53 -21.68 -10.52
C HIS A 744 -23.62 -21.56 -11.60
N SER A 745 -23.75 -22.57 -12.47
CA SER A 745 -24.84 -22.57 -13.47
C SER A 745 -26.24 -22.57 -12.85
N TRP A 746 -26.44 -23.28 -11.72
CA TRP A 746 -27.72 -23.27 -11.00
C TRP A 746 -27.99 -21.92 -10.33
N LEU A 747 -27.00 -21.32 -9.66
CA LEU A 747 -27.11 -19.98 -9.05
C LEU A 747 -27.53 -18.92 -10.09
N MET A 748 -26.83 -18.85 -11.22
CA MET A 748 -27.17 -17.92 -12.30
C MET A 748 -28.61 -18.09 -12.82
N LEU A 749 -29.09 -19.33 -12.93
CA LEU A 749 -30.45 -19.67 -13.39
C LEU A 749 -31.54 -19.39 -12.35
N ILE A 750 -31.24 -19.55 -11.05
CA ILE A 750 -32.16 -19.20 -9.95
C ILE A 750 -32.41 -17.69 -9.91
N GLU A 751 -31.38 -16.89 -10.18
CA GLU A 751 -31.49 -15.43 -10.15
C GLU A 751 -32.05 -14.83 -11.47
N ASN A 752 -31.76 -15.43 -12.62
CA ASN A 752 -32.09 -14.87 -13.94
C ASN A 752 -33.05 -15.76 -14.75
N VAL A 753 -34.07 -16.30 -14.07
CA VAL A 753 -35.07 -17.25 -14.58
C VAL A 753 -35.66 -16.86 -15.96
N ASN A 754 -35.83 -15.56 -16.22
CA ASN A 754 -36.55 -15.05 -17.38
C ASN A 754 -35.69 -14.94 -18.67
N LEU A 755 -34.42 -15.34 -18.68
CA LEU A 755 -33.54 -15.27 -19.86
C LEU A 755 -33.44 -16.63 -20.61
N PRO A 756 -34.07 -16.81 -21.79
CA PRO A 756 -34.05 -18.09 -22.51
C PRO A 756 -32.65 -18.53 -22.95
N GLN A 757 -31.72 -17.58 -23.13
CA GLN A 757 -30.33 -17.85 -23.52
C GLN A 757 -29.60 -18.71 -22.46
N LEU A 758 -29.87 -18.46 -21.17
CA LEU A 758 -29.26 -19.24 -20.08
C LEU A 758 -29.84 -20.66 -20.03
N TRP A 759 -31.14 -20.83 -20.28
CA TRP A 759 -31.76 -22.16 -20.39
C TRP A 759 -31.25 -22.95 -21.60
N ASN A 760 -30.94 -22.27 -22.71
CA ASN A 760 -30.28 -22.90 -23.87
C ASN A 760 -28.85 -23.37 -23.55
N LEU A 761 -28.07 -22.56 -22.82
CA LEU A 761 -26.75 -22.97 -22.32
C LEU A 761 -26.86 -24.16 -21.34
N PHE A 762 -27.84 -24.12 -20.45
CA PHE A 762 -28.11 -25.20 -19.50
C PHE A 762 -28.57 -26.50 -20.20
N ASN A 763 -29.28 -26.41 -21.32
CA ASN A 763 -29.61 -27.58 -22.14
C ASN A 763 -28.36 -28.25 -22.73
N GLN A 764 -27.35 -27.47 -23.18
CA GLN A 764 -26.06 -28.03 -23.59
C GLN A 764 -25.33 -28.72 -22.41
N LEU A 765 -25.43 -28.16 -21.19
CA LEU A 765 -24.92 -28.79 -19.98
C LEU A 765 -25.68 -30.08 -19.61
N ILE A 766 -26.99 -30.16 -19.84
CA ILE A 766 -27.78 -31.39 -19.64
C ILE A 766 -27.40 -32.46 -20.67
N ILE A 767 -27.27 -32.10 -21.95
CA ILE A 767 -26.93 -33.04 -23.04
C ILE A 767 -25.53 -33.64 -22.84
N THR A 768 -24.59 -32.86 -22.31
CA THR A 768 -23.22 -33.33 -22.01
C THR A 768 -23.10 -34.04 -20.66
N SER A 769 -23.81 -33.58 -19.61
CA SER A 769 -23.75 -34.17 -18.27
C SER A 769 -24.90 -35.15 -18.01
N LYS A 770 -24.59 -36.46 -18.05
CA LYS A 770 -25.55 -37.57 -17.89
C LYS A 770 -26.09 -37.75 -16.44
N HIS A 771 -26.27 -36.67 -15.68
CA HIS A 771 -26.64 -36.69 -14.27
C HIS A 771 -28.09 -36.25 -14.03
N GLN A 772 -28.89 -37.14 -13.43
CA GLN A 772 -30.31 -36.89 -13.11
C GLN A 772 -30.57 -35.68 -12.19
N ARG A 773 -29.55 -35.19 -11.46
CA ARG A 773 -29.64 -34.00 -10.59
C ARG A 773 -30.15 -32.76 -11.34
N HIS A 774 -29.77 -32.58 -12.62
CA HIS A 774 -30.22 -31.46 -13.45
C HIS A 774 -31.72 -31.50 -13.77
N HIS A 775 -32.28 -32.70 -13.94
CA HIS A 775 -33.72 -32.88 -14.13
C HIS A 775 -34.50 -32.58 -12.85
N ARG A 776 -34.03 -33.07 -11.69
CA ARG A 776 -34.61 -32.73 -10.37
C ARG A 776 -34.60 -31.20 -10.13
N PHE A 777 -33.52 -30.51 -10.46
CA PHE A 777 -33.44 -29.04 -10.41
C PHE A 777 -34.47 -28.37 -11.35
N SER A 778 -34.54 -28.80 -12.61
CA SER A 778 -35.47 -28.24 -13.60
C SER A 778 -36.94 -28.37 -13.16
N LEU A 779 -37.31 -29.51 -12.56
CA LEU A 779 -38.65 -29.73 -12.00
C LEU A 779 -38.95 -28.83 -10.81
N ARG A 780 -38.03 -28.66 -9.84
CA ARG A 780 -38.19 -27.71 -8.73
C ARG A 780 -38.39 -26.27 -9.24
N MET A 781 -37.62 -25.88 -10.26
CA MET A 781 -37.71 -24.54 -10.85
C MET A 781 -39.03 -24.34 -11.61
N LEU A 782 -39.53 -25.36 -12.32
CA LEU A 782 -40.83 -25.30 -12.99
C LEU A 782 -41.99 -25.20 -11.98
N LEU A 783 -41.93 -25.90 -10.84
CA LEU A 783 -42.93 -25.77 -9.77
C LEU A 783 -42.95 -24.36 -9.15
N LYS A 784 -41.79 -23.70 -9.05
CA LYS A 784 -41.67 -22.33 -8.53
C LYS A 784 -42.02 -21.25 -9.57
N TYR A 785 -41.86 -21.55 -10.86
CA TYR A 785 -42.08 -20.62 -11.97
C TYR A 785 -42.86 -21.30 -13.11
N PRO A 786 -44.15 -21.65 -12.91
CA PRO A 786 -44.94 -22.45 -13.85
C PRO A 786 -45.18 -21.76 -15.21
N ASP A 787 -45.18 -20.43 -15.23
CA ASP A 787 -45.37 -19.62 -16.44
C ASP A 787 -44.11 -19.52 -17.32
N ASN A 788 -42.96 -20.03 -16.87
CA ASN A 788 -41.72 -19.96 -17.64
C ASN A 788 -41.71 -20.98 -18.78
N HIS A 789 -42.05 -20.47 -19.97
CA HIS A 789 -42.08 -21.23 -21.23
C HIS A 789 -40.77 -21.99 -21.55
N ALA A 790 -39.60 -21.43 -21.24
CA ALA A 790 -38.32 -22.09 -21.49
C ALA A 790 -38.11 -23.31 -20.56
N LEU A 791 -38.52 -23.19 -19.30
CA LEU A 791 -38.51 -24.30 -18.32
C LEU A 791 -39.53 -25.39 -18.71
N CYS A 792 -40.74 -25.01 -19.11
CA CYS A 792 -41.78 -25.93 -19.56
C CYS A 792 -41.27 -26.80 -20.73
N VAL A 793 -40.73 -26.17 -21.78
CA VAL A 793 -40.16 -26.85 -22.94
C VAL A 793 -38.95 -27.72 -22.57
N LEU A 794 -38.06 -27.26 -21.67
CA LEU A 794 -36.91 -28.05 -21.21
C LEU A 794 -37.34 -29.28 -20.39
N CYS A 795 -38.35 -29.16 -19.53
CA CYS A 795 -38.93 -30.28 -18.79
C CYS A 795 -39.63 -31.27 -19.74
N GLY A 796 -40.30 -30.78 -20.78
CA GLY A 796 -40.85 -31.61 -21.87
C GLY A 796 -39.77 -32.44 -22.59
N HIS A 797 -38.65 -31.83 -22.95
CA HIS A 797 -37.51 -32.54 -23.56
C HIS A 797 -36.92 -33.61 -22.63
N ASN A 798 -36.71 -33.29 -21.35
CA ASN A 798 -36.22 -34.27 -20.37
C ASN A 798 -37.19 -35.46 -20.22
N ALA A 799 -38.49 -35.19 -20.11
CA ALA A 799 -39.52 -36.22 -20.00
C ALA A 799 -39.69 -37.07 -21.28
N LEU A 800 -39.37 -36.51 -22.45
CA LEU A 800 -39.33 -37.24 -23.72
C LEU A 800 -38.13 -38.21 -23.75
N VAL A 801 -36.95 -37.76 -23.31
CA VAL A 801 -35.72 -38.57 -23.25
C VAL A 801 -35.81 -39.66 -22.19
N SER A 802 -36.51 -39.44 -21.07
CA SER A 802 -36.79 -40.48 -20.06
C SER A 802 -37.89 -41.48 -20.46
N GLY A 803 -38.43 -41.39 -21.69
CA GLY A 803 -39.54 -42.23 -22.16
C GLY A 803 -40.87 -41.97 -21.44
N SER A 804 -40.96 -40.91 -20.64
CA SER A 804 -42.13 -40.55 -19.82
C SER A 804 -43.18 -39.78 -20.64
N PHE A 805 -43.55 -40.33 -21.80
CA PHE A 805 -44.27 -39.62 -22.87
C PHE A 805 -45.55 -38.89 -22.44
N LYS A 806 -46.32 -39.41 -21.46
CA LYS A 806 -47.51 -38.72 -20.93
C LYS A 806 -47.15 -37.36 -20.29
N HIS A 807 -46.06 -37.29 -19.54
CA HIS A 807 -45.59 -36.04 -18.92
C HIS A 807 -44.99 -35.09 -19.96
N ALA A 808 -44.24 -35.62 -20.93
CA ALA A 808 -43.73 -34.84 -22.06
C ALA A 808 -44.88 -34.21 -22.87
N LEU A 809 -45.93 -34.97 -23.16
CA LEU A 809 -47.11 -34.51 -23.87
C LEU A 809 -47.82 -33.37 -23.12
N GLY A 810 -48.00 -33.49 -21.80
CA GLY A 810 -48.59 -32.42 -21.00
C GLY A 810 -47.83 -31.10 -21.10
N GLN A 811 -46.49 -31.15 -20.96
CA GLN A 811 -45.64 -29.97 -21.10
C GLN A 811 -45.63 -29.40 -22.53
N TYR A 812 -45.55 -30.24 -23.56
CA TYR A 812 -45.60 -29.76 -24.95
C TYR A 812 -46.98 -29.22 -25.34
N VAL A 813 -48.07 -29.73 -24.79
CA VAL A 813 -49.42 -29.19 -25.00
C VAL A 813 -49.58 -27.83 -24.30
N GLN A 814 -49.04 -27.65 -23.10
CA GLN A 814 -48.97 -26.34 -22.43
C GLN A 814 -48.17 -25.33 -23.27
N ALA A 815 -46.97 -25.71 -23.75
CA ALA A 815 -46.14 -24.88 -24.63
C ALA A 815 -46.78 -24.60 -26.01
N PHE A 816 -47.62 -25.51 -26.51
CA PHE A 816 -48.40 -25.32 -27.73
C PHE A 816 -49.60 -24.39 -27.51
N GLN A 817 -50.24 -24.44 -26.34
CA GLN A 817 -51.34 -23.53 -25.99
C GLN A 817 -50.86 -22.07 -25.83
N THR A 818 -49.66 -21.84 -25.30
CA THR A 818 -49.08 -20.49 -25.21
C THR A 818 -48.61 -19.95 -26.56
N HIS A 819 -48.08 -20.81 -27.45
CA HIS A 819 -47.59 -20.41 -28.77
C HIS A 819 -48.01 -21.38 -29.90
N PRO A 820 -49.28 -21.34 -30.35
CA PRO A 820 -49.84 -22.33 -31.30
C PRO A 820 -49.22 -22.33 -32.70
N ASP A 821 -48.55 -21.24 -33.07
CA ASP A 821 -47.97 -21.01 -34.41
C ASP A 821 -46.48 -21.37 -34.47
N ASN A 822 -45.86 -21.77 -33.36
CA ASN A 822 -44.47 -22.23 -33.37
C ASN A 822 -44.42 -23.68 -33.93
N PRO A 823 -43.72 -23.93 -35.06
CA PRO A 823 -43.66 -25.25 -35.66
C PRO A 823 -43.06 -26.31 -34.73
N LEU A 824 -42.11 -25.92 -33.85
CA LEU A 824 -41.40 -26.84 -32.97
C LEU A 824 -42.36 -27.55 -32.00
N TYR A 825 -43.37 -26.87 -31.46
CA TYR A 825 -44.29 -27.50 -30.51
C TYR A 825 -45.28 -28.43 -31.22
N SER A 826 -45.70 -28.08 -32.44
CA SER A 826 -46.45 -29.01 -33.31
C SER A 826 -45.64 -30.28 -33.60
N LEU A 827 -44.33 -30.14 -33.89
CA LEU A 827 -43.42 -31.27 -34.09
C LEU A 827 -43.26 -32.12 -32.81
N CYS A 828 -42.98 -31.51 -31.66
CA CYS A 828 -42.79 -32.20 -30.39
C CYS A 828 -44.06 -32.95 -29.92
N VAL A 829 -45.25 -32.35 -30.06
CA VAL A 829 -46.53 -33.01 -29.77
C VAL A 829 -46.75 -34.19 -30.74
N GLY A 830 -46.58 -33.97 -32.04
CA GLY A 830 -46.73 -35.01 -33.07
C GLY A 830 -45.81 -36.21 -32.87
N LEU A 831 -44.52 -35.96 -32.61
CA LEU A 831 -43.53 -36.99 -32.29
C LEU A 831 -43.86 -37.74 -31.00
N THR A 832 -44.34 -37.04 -29.96
CA THR A 832 -44.71 -37.69 -28.69
C THR A 832 -45.86 -38.67 -28.88
N PHE A 833 -46.88 -38.32 -29.68
CA PHE A 833 -47.95 -39.24 -30.08
C PHE A 833 -47.44 -40.44 -30.89
N VAL A 834 -46.52 -40.23 -31.85
CA VAL A 834 -45.89 -41.32 -32.62
C VAL A 834 -45.09 -42.26 -31.70
N HIS A 835 -44.29 -41.72 -30.78
CA HIS A 835 -43.55 -42.52 -29.80
C HIS A 835 -44.50 -43.34 -28.91
N MET A 836 -45.57 -42.74 -28.39
CA MET A 836 -46.62 -43.46 -27.64
C MET A 836 -47.25 -44.57 -28.47
N ALA A 837 -47.60 -44.32 -29.74
CA ALA A 837 -48.15 -45.34 -30.62
C ALA A 837 -47.19 -46.53 -30.85
N THR A 838 -45.87 -46.27 -30.87
CA THR A 838 -44.83 -47.32 -31.00
C THR A 838 -44.53 -48.09 -29.71
N GLN A 839 -45.10 -47.74 -28.55
CA GLN A 839 -44.95 -48.55 -27.33
C GLN A 839 -45.60 -49.93 -27.49
N LYS A 840 -45.07 -50.94 -26.77
CA LYS A 840 -45.47 -52.35 -26.90
C LYS A 840 -46.96 -52.58 -26.63
N PHE A 841 -47.49 -52.00 -25.55
CA PHE A 841 -48.87 -52.19 -25.07
C PHE A 841 -49.65 -50.87 -25.12
N VAL A 842 -50.61 -50.75 -26.04
CA VAL A 842 -51.38 -49.52 -26.29
C VAL A 842 -52.79 -49.86 -26.75
N ALA A 843 -53.82 -49.51 -25.97
CA ALA A 843 -55.21 -49.86 -26.28
C ALA A 843 -55.78 -49.11 -27.50
N LYS A 844 -55.57 -47.79 -27.59
CA LYS A 844 -56.11 -46.91 -28.65
C LYS A 844 -55.06 -46.54 -29.73
N ARG A 845 -54.15 -47.47 -30.10
CA ARG A 845 -52.96 -47.20 -30.96
C ARG A 845 -53.26 -46.40 -32.22
N HIS A 846 -54.29 -46.78 -32.99
CA HIS A 846 -54.63 -46.11 -34.25
C HIS A 846 -55.09 -44.66 -34.08
N ALA A 847 -55.71 -44.30 -32.95
CA ALA A 847 -56.10 -42.93 -32.67
C ALA A 847 -54.87 -42.03 -32.40
N LEU A 848 -53.90 -42.54 -31.63
CA LEU A 848 -52.63 -41.82 -31.37
C LEU A 848 -51.85 -41.58 -32.67
N VAL A 849 -51.87 -42.53 -33.61
CA VAL A 849 -51.27 -42.35 -34.95
C VAL A 849 -51.91 -41.19 -35.71
N LEU A 850 -53.25 -41.14 -35.76
CA LEU A 850 -53.97 -40.07 -36.46
C LEU A 850 -53.74 -38.70 -35.79
N GLN A 851 -53.72 -38.65 -34.46
CA GLN A 851 -53.38 -37.44 -33.70
C GLN A 851 -51.93 -36.99 -33.99
N GLY A 852 -50.96 -37.91 -33.94
CA GLY A 852 -49.56 -37.63 -34.23
C GLY A 852 -49.34 -37.08 -35.63
N PHE A 853 -49.91 -37.72 -36.66
CA PHE A 853 -49.79 -37.21 -38.04
C PHE A 853 -50.56 -35.91 -38.28
N SER A 854 -51.66 -35.63 -37.56
CA SER A 854 -52.34 -34.33 -37.62
C SER A 854 -51.40 -33.19 -37.16
N PHE A 855 -50.73 -33.37 -36.01
CA PHE A 855 -49.76 -32.39 -35.52
C PHE A 855 -48.49 -32.31 -36.39
N LEU A 856 -48.03 -33.42 -36.99
CA LEU A 856 -46.93 -33.40 -37.95
C LEU A 856 -47.31 -32.66 -39.26
N TRP A 857 -48.55 -32.79 -39.74
CA TRP A 857 -49.02 -32.01 -40.89
C TRP A 857 -49.14 -30.52 -40.56
N ARG A 858 -49.66 -30.14 -39.39
CA ARG A 858 -49.63 -28.74 -38.91
C ARG A 858 -48.20 -28.19 -38.84
N TYR A 859 -47.21 -29.01 -38.43
CA TYR A 859 -45.80 -28.63 -38.48
C TYR A 859 -45.30 -28.39 -39.92
N VAL A 860 -45.70 -29.21 -40.91
CA VAL A 860 -45.38 -28.99 -42.33
C VAL A 860 -46.07 -27.72 -42.86
N GLU A 861 -47.31 -27.44 -42.48
CA GLU A 861 -48.02 -26.21 -42.84
C GLU A 861 -47.32 -24.95 -42.29
N LEU A 862 -46.86 -25.00 -41.04
CA LEU A 862 -46.16 -23.88 -40.39
C LEU A 862 -44.67 -23.73 -40.81
N ARG A 863 -44.00 -24.80 -41.24
CA ARG A 863 -42.63 -24.76 -41.80
C ARG A 863 -42.58 -24.47 -43.30
N GLY A 864 -43.64 -24.82 -44.03
CA GLY A 864 -43.58 -25.03 -45.47
C GLY A 864 -42.95 -26.38 -45.87
N GLU A 865 -43.04 -26.70 -47.17
CA GLU A 865 -42.39 -27.88 -47.75
C GLU A 865 -40.88 -27.65 -47.92
N CYS A 866 -40.09 -28.14 -46.98
CA CYS A 866 -38.63 -28.00 -46.95
C CYS A 866 -37.94 -29.35 -46.68
N GLN A 867 -36.62 -29.39 -46.88
CA GLN A 867 -35.81 -30.61 -46.67
C GLN A 867 -36.02 -31.19 -45.26
N GLU A 868 -36.06 -30.33 -44.23
CA GLU A 868 -36.32 -30.68 -42.83
C GLU A 868 -37.72 -31.29 -42.63
N SER A 869 -38.78 -30.64 -43.14
CA SER A 869 -40.16 -31.07 -42.87
C SER A 869 -40.51 -32.37 -43.59
N MET A 870 -40.03 -32.56 -44.83
CA MET A 870 -40.18 -33.81 -45.58
C MET A 870 -39.35 -34.96 -44.98
N TYR A 871 -38.11 -34.70 -44.53
CA TYR A 871 -37.29 -35.69 -43.84
C TYR A 871 -37.96 -36.16 -42.53
N ASN A 872 -38.45 -35.24 -41.70
CA ASN A 872 -39.09 -35.57 -40.43
C ASN A 872 -40.37 -36.40 -40.61
N LEU A 873 -41.18 -36.08 -41.63
CA LEU A 873 -42.37 -36.88 -41.98
C LEU A 873 -41.98 -38.29 -42.47
N GLY A 874 -40.93 -38.40 -43.29
CA GLY A 874 -40.34 -39.68 -43.71
C GLY A 874 -39.78 -40.51 -42.54
N ARG A 875 -39.14 -39.86 -41.56
CA ARG A 875 -38.63 -40.50 -40.34
C ARG A 875 -39.75 -41.04 -39.46
N ALA A 876 -40.83 -40.29 -39.26
CA ALA A 876 -41.99 -40.76 -38.50
C ALA A 876 -42.64 -42.01 -39.14
N LEU A 877 -42.83 -42.00 -40.46
CA LEU A 877 -43.34 -43.15 -41.22
C LEU A 877 -42.38 -44.35 -41.16
N HIS A 878 -41.06 -44.13 -41.25
CA HIS A 878 -40.05 -45.17 -41.14
C HIS A 878 -40.04 -45.80 -39.74
N GLN A 879 -40.12 -45.00 -38.67
CA GLN A 879 -40.20 -45.49 -37.27
C GLN A 879 -41.45 -46.36 -37.03
N MET A 880 -42.55 -46.07 -37.73
CA MET A 880 -43.76 -46.90 -37.71
C MET A 880 -43.74 -48.12 -38.64
N GLY A 881 -42.65 -48.36 -39.37
CA GLY A 881 -42.54 -49.47 -40.33
C GLY A 881 -43.27 -49.25 -41.67
N LEU A 882 -43.84 -48.06 -41.91
CA LEU A 882 -44.50 -47.68 -43.18
C LEU A 882 -43.46 -47.25 -44.23
N THR A 883 -42.49 -48.14 -44.49
CA THR A 883 -41.29 -47.88 -45.28
C THR A 883 -41.58 -47.43 -46.71
N HIS A 884 -42.63 -47.94 -47.35
CA HIS A 884 -43.01 -47.54 -48.71
C HIS A 884 -43.44 -46.06 -48.79
N LEU A 885 -44.14 -45.54 -47.78
CA LEU A 885 -44.47 -44.10 -47.69
C LEU A 885 -43.23 -43.29 -47.29
N ALA A 886 -42.38 -43.83 -46.41
CA ALA A 886 -41.15 -43.17 -46.01
C ALA A 886 -40.22 -42.90 -47.20
N ILE A 887 -40.06 -43.87 -48.13
CA ILE A 887 -39.27 -43.69 -49.36
C ILE A 887 -39.71 -42.47 -50.15
N HIS A 888 -41.01 -42.28 -50.37
CA HIS A 888 -41.57 -41.14 -51.11
C HIS A 888 -41.18 -39.79 -50.48
N TYR A 889 -41.33 -39.65 -49.16
CA TYR A 889 -40.98 -38.40 -48.48
C TYR A 889 -39.46 -38.16 -48.39
N TYR A 890 -38.64 -39.22 -48.27
CA TYR A 890 -37.19 -39.09 -48.39
C TYR A 890 -36.74 -38.67 -49.79
N GLN A 891 -37.35 -39.21 -50.85
CA GLN A 891 -37.06 -38.81 -52.23
C GLN A 891 -37.42 -37.33 -52.45
N LYS A 892 -38.63 -36.90 -52.03
CA LYS A 892 -39.03 -35.49 -52.04
C LYS A 892 -38.08 -34.59 -51.21
N ALA A 893 -37.52 -35.10 -50.11
CA ALA A 893 -36.54 -34.36 -49.32
C ALA A 893 -35.15 -34.23 -50.01
N LEU A 894 -34.72 -35.19 -50.84
CA LEU A 894 -33.48 -35.09 -51.61
C LEU A 894 -33.57 -34.08 -52.78
N GLU A 895 -34.76 -33.97 -53.39
CA GLU A 895 -35.05 -33.04 -54.49
C GLU A 895 -35.08 -31.57 -54.04
N LEU A 896 -35.38 -31.32 -52.76
CA LEU A 896 -35.40 -29.98 -52.19
C LEU A 896 -33.98 -29.44 -51.90
N PRO A 897 -33.76 -28.11 -51.98
CA PRO A 897 -32.50 -27.49 -51.62
C PRO A 897 -32.26 -27.56 -50.10
N ALA A 898 -31.00 -27.65 -49.70
CA ALA A 898 -30.59 -27.55 -48.31
C ALA A 898 -30.86 -26.14 -47.77
N THR A 899 -31.34 -26.05 -46.53
CA THR A 899 -31.67 -24.78 -45.88
C THR A 899 -30.39 -24.04 -45.48
N LYS A 900 -30.22 -22.79 -45.93
CA LYS A 900 -29.10 -21.94 -45.48
C LYS A 900 -29.54 -21.06 -44.30
N LEU A 901 -28.75 -21.05 -43.22
CA LEU A 901 -29.05 -20.30 -41.99
C LEU A 901 -27.85 -19.41 -41.61
N SER A 902 -28.11 -18.14 -41.34
CA SER A 902 -27.07 -17.17 -40.97
C SER A 902 -26.39 -17.54 -39.65
N GLY A 903 -25.08 -17.79 -39.69
CA GLY A 903 -24.27 -18.13 -38.50
C GLY A 903 -24.14 -19.62 -38.20
N ILE A 904 -24.72 -20.49 -39.02
CA ILE A 904 -24.51 -21.95 -38.98
C ILE A 904 -23.77 -22.36 -40.26
N ALA A 905 -22.86 -23.33 -40.19
CA ALA A 905 -22.19 -23.86 -41.38
C ALA A 905 -23.15 -24.70 -42.22
N ASP A 906 -23.15 -24.53 -43.55
CA ASP A 906 -24.03 -25.26 -44.47
C ASP A 906 -24.04 -26.79 -44.24
N ASP A 907 -22.86 -27.37 -43.96
CA ASP A 907 -22.66 -28.79 -43.64
C ASP A 907 -23.42 -29.31 -42.41
N GLN A 908 -23.92 -28.43 -41.52
CA GLN A 908 -24.75 -28.79 -40.37
C GLN A 908 -26.26 -28.74 -40.66
N VAL A 909 -26.66 -28.29 -41.86
CA VAL A 909 -28.07 -28.07 -42.22
C VAL A 909 -28.50 -28.87 -43.47
N ASP A 910 -27.55 -29.34 -44.30
CA ASP A 910 -27.86 -30.24 -45.42
C ASP A 910 -28.08 -31.70 -44.95
N LEU A 911 -29.34 -32.10 -44.84
CA LEU A 911 -29.76 -33.44 -44.38
C LEU A 911 -29.56 -34.56 -45.42
N ARG A 912 -28.97 -34.28 -46.60
CA ARG A 912 -28.79 -35.30 -47.66
C ARG A 912 -28.03 -36.54 -47.21
N ARG A 913 -27.05 -36.40 -46.32
CA ARG A 913 -26.25 -37.51 -45.78
C ARG A 913 -27.14 -38.46 -44.97
N GLU A 914 -27.97 -37.90 -44.09
CA GLU A 914 -28.93 -38.61 -43.23
C GLU A 914 -30.07 -39.23 -44.06
N ILE A 915 -30.63 -38.49 -45.03
CA ILE A 915 -31.70 -38.98 -45.90
C ILE A 915 -31.20 -40.17 -46.73
N ALA A 916 -30.02 -40.06 -47.36
CA ALA A 916 -29.44 -41.13 -48.18
C ALA A 916 -29.07 -42.36 -47.34
N PHE A 917 -28.53 -42.19 -46.13
CA PHE A 917 -28.28 -43.28 -45.19
C PHE A 917 -29.58 -44.01 -44.78
N ASN A 918 -30.64 -43.26 -44.46
CA ASN A 918 -31.95 -43.83 -44.12
C ASN A 918 -32.59 -44.60 -45.29
N LEU A 919 -32.52 -44.06 -46.51
CA LEU A 919 -32.95 -44.78 -47.72
C LEU A 919 -32.11 -46.03 -47.98
N ALA A 920 -30.78 -45.96 -47.80
CA ALA A 920 -29.90 -47.10 -47.98
C ALA A 920 -30.24 -48.24 -47.01
N LEU A 921 -30.61 -47.96 -45.76
CA LEU A 921 -31.10 -48.96 -44.80
C LEU A 921 -32.40 -49.65 -45.28
N ILE A 922 -33.36 -48.89 -45.84
CA ILE A 922 -34.61 -49.47 -46.37
C ILE A 922 -34.34 -50.33 -47.62
N TYR A 923 -33.47 -49.86 -48.52
CA TYR A 923 -33.06 -50.64 -49.69
C TYR A 923 -32.20 -51.87 -49.31
N GLN A 924 -31.44 -51.80 -48.21
CA GLN A 924 -30.73 -52.96 -47.65
C GLN A 924 -31.71 -53.99 -47.07
N ALA A 925 -32.70 -53.56 -46.28
CA ALA A 925 -33.72 -54.44 -45.71
C ALA A 925 -34.60 -55.13 -46.77
N SER A 926 -34.79 -54.50 -47.93
CA SER A 926 -35.49 -55.08 -49.10
C SER A 926 -34.58 -55.87 -50.05
N GLY A 927 -33.30 -56.06 -49.71
CA GLY A 927 -32.34 -56.83 -50.52
C GLY A 927 -31.73 -56.09 -51.72
N ASN A 928 -32.15 -54.85 -52.04
CA ASN A 928 -31.63 -54.09 -53.17
C ASN A 928 -30.30 -53.38 -52.85
N MET A 929 -29.24 -54.18 -52.76
CA MET A 929 -27.87 -53.69 -52.51
C MET A 929 -27.38 -52.69 -53.55
N THR A 930 -27.91 -52.72 -54.78
CA THR A 930 -27.42 -51.85 -55.87
C THR A 930 -27.81 -50.39 -55.67
N VAL A 931 -29.06 -50.13 -55.26
CA VAL A 931 -29.55 -48.78 -54.95
C VAL A 931 -29.00 -48.30 -53.61
N ALA A 932 -28.96 -49.18 -52.60
CA ALA A 932 -28.36 -48.86 -51.30
C ALA A 932 -26.90 -48.39 -51.41
N ARG A 933 -26.06 -49.12 -52.17
CA ARG A 933 -24.68 -48.71 -52.45
C ARG A 933 -24.64 -47.39 -53.21
N ARG A 934 -25.43 -47.22 -54.28
CA ARG A 934 -25.44 -45.98 -55.08
C ARG A 934 -25.69 -44.75 -54.22
N LEU A 935 -26.72 -44.77 -53.37
CA LEU A 935 -27.05 -43.65 -52.48
C LEU A 935 -25.89 -43.28 -51.54
N ILE A 936 -25.23 -44.28 -50.95
CA ILE A 936 -24.05 -44.06 -50.10
C ILE A 936 -22.90 -43.43 -50.91
N TYR A 937 -22.58 -43.97 -52.09
CA TYR A 937 -21.53 -43.41 -52.96
C TYR A 937 -21.84 -42.01 -53.50
N THR A 938 -23.12 -41.62 -53.65
CA THR A 938 -23.52 -40.31 -54.21
C THR A 938 -23.70 -39.22 -53.14
N HIS A 939 -23.99 -39.58 -51.88
CA HIS A 939 -24.36 -38.58 -50.85
C HIS A 939 -23.68 -38.74 -49.48
N CYS A 940 -23.12 -39.92 -49.15
CA CYS A 940 -22.56 -40.18 -47.81
C CYS A 940 -21.02 -40.23 -47.77
N ILE A 941 -20.35 -40.26 -48.93
CA ILE A 941 -18.89 -40.17 -49.03
C ILE A 941 -18.49 -38.71 -49.29
N VAL A 942 -17.43 -38.27 -48.61
CA VAL A 942 -16.81 -36.93 -48.69
C VAL A 942 -15.43 -37.09 -49.32
#